data_AF-A0A961SS10-F1
#
_entry.id   AF-A0A961SS10-F1
#
_cell.length_a   1.000
_cell.length_b   1.000
_cell.length_c   1.000
_cell.angle_alpha   90.00
_cell.angle_beta   90.00
_cell.angle_gamma   90.00
#
_symmetry.space_group_name_H-M   'P 1'
#
loop_
_entity.id
_entity.type
_entity.pdbx_description
1 polymer ?
#
loop_
_entity_poly.entity_id
_entity_poly.type
_entity_poly.pdbx_seq_one_letter_code
_entity_poly.pdbx_strand_id
1 'polypeptide(L)'
;GLWGGEDFPFSTRAEFVEAIEAGGVAAMEVLARDLRALGLYTARSLSFDGVEYELVEHALTPEQTRIYDTYAGAFAIIHNNLDAAMEAANITGSSGTLNKQAKSAARSAFESAKQRFFGHLLTSMKTPTLIRSITADLEDGHSAVIQIVSTGEALTERRLADIPTEEWNDIRADITPREYVLSYLETSFPVQLYEPFTDSDGKVSSRPVMRDGQPVESREAVARRTELIEKLASLPAVPGALDQIVQHFGTDMVAEVTGRSRRIVRKGQRLVVENRATSANLAETQAFMDDAKRVLIFSDAGGTGRSYHAELSARNTRLRVHYLLEPGWKADAAIQGLGRTHRTNQAQPPLFRPIATDVKAEKRFLSTIARRLDTLGAITRGQRQTGGQGLFRPEDNLESPYARDALRQLYMLLVRGKVEGCSLDRFESATGLKLMDSTGIKDELPPITTFLNRLLALTIELQGVLFTAFEQLLTARIEGAIASGTYDAGLETLTAERFIVTDRKTIYVHPGTGAETRLLAITQRERNRPLTLAAALGHLADRRAKLLVNERSGRAAVQVPTTSIMLDDGEIERRVRLLRPMEAHNMPVRAMDETHWIEADHDAFAAAWTAEIAEVPEFADSTIHVVTGLLLPIWKSLPNESTRVYRLQTDDGERIIGRKVSPAWAANATTTSTTTLTPDDAFMALMDGRTILDLAEGLQLRRARVMGANRIELSGFTDTMRERLSAYGLFHEIISWKLRMFVPVDANGPIVLVKLLERWPVERIGEREAA
;
A
#
# COMPACT_ATOMS: atom_id res chain seq x y z
N GLY A 1 -19.63 19.17 -11.33
CA GLY A 1 -19.04 18.13 -10.46
C GLY A 1 -17.71 17.70 -11.06
N LEU A 2 -16.87 16.93 -10.35
CA LEU A 2 -15.55 16.51 -10.87
C LEU A 2 -15.59 15.60 -12.12
N TRP A 3 -16.77 15.12 -12.48
CA TRP A 3 -17.05 14.36 -13.68
C TRP A 3 -18.44 14.69 -14.21
N GLY A 4 -18.68 14.40 -15.50
CA GLY A 4 -19.98 14.53 -16.16
C GLY A 4 -20.44 15.97 -16.39
N GLY A 5 -19.55 16.95 -16.22
CA GLY A 5 -19.79 18.37 -16.56
C GLY A 5 -18.69 18.90 -17.47
N GLU A 6 -18.89 20.11 -18.01
CA GLU A 6 -17.98 20.71 -19.00
C GLU A 6 -16.66 21.24 -18.38
N ASP A 7 -16.62 21.45 -17.06
CA ASP A 7 -15.48 22.07 -16.37
C ASP A 7 -14.26 21.15 -16.21
N PHE A 8 -14.44 19.83 -16.32
CA PHE A 8 -13.38 18.84 -16.10
C PHE A 8 -13.40 17.77 -17.19
N PRO A 9 -12.24 17.20 -17.56
CA PRO A 9 -12.13 16.33 -18.72
C PRO A 9 -12.72 14.93 -18.50
N PHE A 10 -13.31 14.63 -17.35
CA PHE A 10 -13.77 13.29 -16.98
C PHE A 10 -15.26 13.11 -17.27
N SER A 11 -15.59 12.17 -18.15
CA SER A 11 -16.97 11.89 -18.53
C SER A 11 -17.70 11.07 -17.46
N THR A 12 -16.98 10.20 -16.75
CA THR A 12 -17.55 9.32 -15.72
C THR A 12 -16.73 9.29 -14.44
N ARG A 13 -17.35 8.87 -13.33
CA ARG A 13 -16.65 8.63 -12.06
C ARG A 13 -15.53 7.59 -12.19
N ALA A 14 -15.75 6.52 -12.95
CA ALA A 14 -14.78 5.44 -13.09
C ALA A 14 -13.49 5.95 -13.74
N GLU A 15 -13.64 6.75 -14.80
CA GLU A 15 -12.52 7.38 -15.50
C GLU A 15 -11.72 8.34 -14.61
N PHE A 16 -12.42 9.16 -13.81
CA PHE A 16 -11.77 10.02 -12.82
C PHE A 16 -10.96 9.21 -11.79
N VAL A 17 -11.56 8.15 -11.23
CA VAL A 17 -10.89 7.31 -10.22
C VAL A 17 -9.66 6.64 -10.82
N GLU A 18 -9.77 6.06 -12.01
CA GLU A 18 -8.65 5.41 -12.70
C GLU A 18 -7.51 6.39 -12.97
N ALA A 19 -7.81 7.60 -13.45
CA ALA A 19 -6.80 8.62 -13.74
C ALA A 19 -6.06 9.11 -12.49
N ILE A 20 -6.78 9.26 -11.36
CA ILE A 20 -6.18 9.66 -10.08
C ILE A 20 -5.41 8.51 -9.44
N GLU A 21 -5.92 7.26 -9.51
CA GLU A 21 -5.22 6.07 -9.03
C GLU A 21 -3.91 5.83 -9.81
N ALA A 22 -3.92 6.01 -11.13
CA ALA A 22 -2.73 5.90 -11.98
C ALA A 22 -1.66 6.97 -11.70
N GLY A 23 -2.05 8.12 -11.14
CA GLY A 23 -1.12 9.16 -10.69
C GLY A 23 -0.72 9.03 -9.20
N GLY A 24 -1.22 8.01 -8.50
CA GLY A 24 -0.88 7.69 -7.13
C GLY A 24 -1.17 8.81 -6.12
N VAL A 25 -0.39 8.83 -5.04
CA VAL A 25 -0.53 9.83 -3.96
C VAL A 25 -0.20 11.25 -4.46
N ALA A 26 0.68 11.35 -5.45
CA ALA A 26 1.13 12.60 -6.04
C ALA A 26 -0.03 13.32 -6.77
N ALA A 27 -0.86 12.58 -7.52
CA ALA A 27 -2.07 13.11 -8.12
C ALA A 27 -3.10 13.58 -7.10
N MET A 28 -3.20 12.92 -5.94
CA MET A 28 -4.10 13.35 -4.85
C MET A 28 -3.68 14.70 -4.24
N GLU A 29 -2.37 14.97 -4.12
CA GLU A 29 -1.86 16.27 -3.64
C GLU A 29 -2.17 17.39 -4.65
N VAL A 30 -1.97 17.13 -5.95
CA VAL A 30 -2.34 18.05 -7.03
C VAL A 30 -3.83 18.31 -7.07
N LEU A 31 -4.66 17.27 -6.97
CA LEU A 31 -6.11 17.38 -6.91
C LEU A 31 -6.55 18.27 -5.75
N ALA A 32 -6.01 18.04 -4.54
CA ALA A 32 -6.36 18.84 -3.36
C ALA A 32 -5.97 20.31 -3.53
N ARG A 33 -4.79 20.58 -4.11
CA ARG A 33 -4.33 21.95 -4.44
C ARG A 33 -5.24 22.61 -5.47
N ASP A 34 -5.55 21.91 -6.56
CA ASP A 34 -6.35 22.43 -7.67
C ASP A 34 -7.78 22.72 -7.22
N LEU A 35 -8.37 21.83 -6.40
CA LEU A 35 -9.66 22.08 -5.78
C LEU A 35 -9.67 23.32 -4.88
N ARG A 36 -8.56 23.62 -4.17
CA ARG A 36 -8.42 24.87 -3.38
C ARG A 36 -8.33 26.09 -4.29
N ALA A 37 -7.51 26.01 -5.34
CA ALA A 37 -7.36 27.09 -6.31
C ALA A 37 -8.68 27.40 -7.04
N LEU A 38 -9.52 26.38 -7.23
CA LEU A 38 -10.87 26.53 -7.79
C LEU A 38 -11.93 27.01 -6.79
N GLY A 39 -11.58 27.17 -5.51
CA GLY A 39 -12.53 27.51 -4.45
C GLY A 39 -13.53 26.39 -4.12
N LEU A 40 -13.33 25.19 -4.67
CA LEU A 40 -14.19 24.02 -4.48
C LEU A 40 -13.85 23.23 -3.20
N TYR A 41 -12.70 23.53 -2.59
CA TYR A 41 -12.23 22.84 -1.38
C TYR A 41 -11.60 23.82 -0.40
N THR A 42 -12.17 23.90 0.81
CA THR A 42 -11.55 24.59 1.94
C THR A 42 -11.19 23.55 3.00
N ALA A 43 -9.92 23.53 3.40
CA ALA A 43 -9.43 22.66 4.46
C ALA A 43 -8.68 23.49 5.50
N ARG A 44 -9.15 23.48 6.74
CA ARG A 44 -8.42 24.00 7.90
C ARG A 44 -7.77 22.82 8.61
N SER A 45 -6.45 22.83 8.74
CA SER A 45 -5.70 21.82 9.48
C SER A 45 -4.85 22.47 10.54
N LEU A 46 -4.70 21.79 11.68
CA LEU A 46 -3.77 22.19 12.71
C LEU A 46 -2.34 21.88 12.25
N SER A 47 -1.38 22.74 12.58
CA SER A 47 0.03 22.48 12.30
C SER A 47 0.52 21.28 13.11
N PHE A 48 1.40 20.46 12.54
CA PHE A 48 2.10 19.35 13.18
C PHE A 48 3.55 19.76 13.45
N ASP A 49 3.85 21.05 13.27
CA ASP A 49 5.10 21.65 13.67
C ASP A 49 5.30 21.48 15.18
N GLY A 50 6.51 21.08 15.57
CA GLY A 50 6.85 20.72 16.95
C GLY A 50 6.25 19.41 17.48
N VAL A 51 5.47 18.66 16.70
CA VAL A 51 5.05 17.29 17.08
C VAL A 51 6.20 16.33 16.85
N GLU A 52 6.59 15.62 17.91
CA GLU A 52 7.63 14.60 17.86
C GLU A 52 7.02 13.19 17.79
N TYR A 53 7.79 12.27 17.23
CA TYR A 53 7.40 10.87 17.06
C TYR A 53 8.53 9.95 17.49
N GLU A 54 8.22 8.92 18.27
CA GLU A 54 9.20 7.95 18.75
C GLU A 54 8.57 6.54 18.74
N LEU A 55 9.06 5.64 17.89
CA LEU A 55 8.61 4.25 17.90
C LEU A 55 9.21 3.51 19.09
N VAL A 56 8.38 2.90 19.93
CA VAL A 56 8.82 2.04 21.01
C VAL A 56 8.60 0.60 20.61
N GLU A 57 9.70 -0.14 20.44
CA GLU A 57 9.67 -1.55 20.10
C GLU A 57 9.70 -2.43 21.37
N HIS A 58 8.85 -3.46 21.39
CA HIS A 58 8.86 -4.54 22.36
C HIS A 58 9.42 -5.80 21.71
N ALA A 59 10.64 -6.16 22.07
CA ALA A 59 11.17 -7.48 21.75
C ALA A 59 10.46 -8.54 22.59
N LEU A 60 9.85 -9.54 21.93
CA LEU A 60 9.25 -10.67 22.64
C LEU A 60 10.34 -11.41 23.44
N THR A 61 10.04 -11.69 24.71
CA THR A 61 10.86 -12.57 25.54
C THR A 61 10.76 -14.03 25.05
N PRO A 62 11.75 -14.89 25.33
CA PRO A 62 11.68 -16.31 24.94
C PRO A 62 10.41 -17.03 25.40
N GLU A 63 9.89 -16.66 26.58
CA GLU A 63 8.64 -17.21 27.10
C GLU A 63 7.41 -16.70 26.32
N GLN A 64 7.38 -15.41 25.96
CA GLN A 64 6.32 -14.87 25.11
C GLN A 64 6.34 -15.50 23.72
N THR A 65 7.52 -15.71 23.13
CA THR A 65 7.68 -16.44 21.86
C THR A 65 7.14 -17.86 21.99
N ARG A 66 7.49 -18.59 23.05
CA ARG A 66 6.97 -19.95 23.30
C ARG A 66 5.44 -19.97 23.42
N ILE A 67 4.86 -19.03 24.17
CA ILE A 67 3.40 -18.90 24.32
C ILE A 67 2.76 -18.59 22.96
N TYR A 68 3.29 -17.62 22.23
CA TYR A 68 2.82 -17.22 20.91
C TYR A 68 2.85 -18.41 19.94
N ASP A 69 3.98 -19.11 19.85
CA ASP A 69 4.17 -20.26 18.96
C ASP A 69 3.27 -21.43 19.31
N THR A 70 2.99 -21.64 20.61
CA THR A 70 2.06 -22.68 21.02
C THR A 70 0.63 -22.37 20.57
N TYR A 71 0.20 -21.11 20.65
CA TYR A 71 -1.09 -20.69 20.09
C TYR A 71 -1.08 -20.74 18.56
N ALA A 72 -0.02 -20.29 17.89
CA ALA A 72 0.12 -20.39 16.43
C ALA A 72 0.00 -21.85 15.95
N GLY A 73 0.70 -22.77 16.60
CA GLY A 73 0.58 -24.20 16.35
C GLY A 73 -0.83 -24.72 16.59
N ALA A 74 -1.50 -24.28 17.65
CA ALA A 74 -2.90 -24.64 17.88
C ALA A 74 -3.84 -24.10 16.79
N PHE A 75 -3.66 -22.86 16.33
CA PHE A 75 -4.44 -22.31 15.22
C PHE A 75 -4.20 -23.04 13.90
N ALA A 76 -2.98 -23.51 13.64
CA ALA A 76 -2.70 -24.41 12.51
C ALA A 76 -3.45 -25.75 12.65
N ILE A 77 -3.46 -26.33 13.85
CA ILE A 77 -4.24 -27.56 14.14
C ILE A 77 -5.75 -27.30 13.99
N ILE A 78 -6.27 -26.18 14.48
CA ILE A 78 -7.68 -25.80 14.31
C ILE A 78 -7.99 -25.66 12.83
N HIS A 79 -7.12 -25.00 12.07
CA HIS A 79 -7.31 -24.82 10.64
C HIS A 79 -7.39 -26.15 9.89
N ASN A 80 -6.44 -27.05 10.14
CA ASN A 80 -6.40 -28.36 9.49
C ASN A 80 -7.57 -29.26 9.93
N ASN A 81 -7.95 -29.21 11.21
CA ASN A 81 -9.12 -29.94 11.70
C ASN A 81 -10.45 -29.28 11.32
N LEU A 82 -10.49 -28.01 10.94
CA LEU A 82 -11.71 -27.35 10.50
C LEU A 82 -12.22 -27.99 9.20
N ASP A 83 -11.32 -28.27 8.26
CA ASP A 83 -11.67 -28.98 7.02
C ASP A 83 -12.12 -30.42 7.33
N ALA A 84 -11.40 -31.16 8.19
CA ALA A 84 -11.81 -32.51 8.61
C ALA A 84 -13.13 -32.53 9.39
N ALA A 85 -13.39 -31.53 10.24
CA ALA A 85 -14.63 -31.40 10.99
C ALA A 85 -15.80 -31.03 10.07
N MET A 86 -15.57 -30.21 9.04
CA MET A 86 -16.57 -29.96 7.98
C MET A 86 -16.89 -31.22 7.17
N GLU A 87 -15.91 -32.11 6.94
CA GLU A 87 -16.15 -33.42 6.31
C GLU A 87 -16.92 -34.36 7.25
N ALA A 88 -16.52 -34.48 8.51
CA ALA A 88 -17.22 -35.28 9.53
C ALA A 88 -18.64 -34.77 9.82
N ALA A 89 -18.88 -33.49 9.54
CA ALA A 89 -20.19 -32.83 9.58
C ALA A 89 -20.96 -32.96 8.25
N ASN A 90 -20.42 -33.55 7.18
CA ASN A 90 -20.99 -33.58 5.82
C ASN A 90 -21.31 -32.18 5.24
N ILE A 91 -20.55 -31.14 5.62
CA ILE A 91 -20.55 -29.81 4.97
C ILE A 91 -19.72 -29.87 3.68
N THR A 92 -18.68 -30.69 3.67
CA THR A 92 -17.84 -31.05 2.52
C THR A 92 -17.84 -32.57 2.33
N GLY A 93 -17.53 -33.04 1.12
CA GLY A 93 -17.44 -34.47 0.80
C GLY A 93 -16.44 -34.74 -0.32
N SER A 94 -16.31 -36.02 -0.70
CA SER A 94 -15.31 -36.51 -1.67
C SER A 94 -15.40 -35.86 -3.06
N SER A 95 -16.57 -35.36 -3.46
CA SER A 95 -16.83 -34.69 -4.75
C SER A 95 -16.89 -33.16 -4.67
N GLY A 96 -16.67 -32.55 -3.50
CA GLY A 96 -16.64 -31.09 -3.34
C GLY A 96 -17.41 -30.54 -2.13
N THR A 97 -17.84 -29.29 -2.22
CA THR A 97 -18.56 -28.61 -1.12
C THR A 97 -20.06 -28.87 -1.20
N LEU A 98 -20.62 -29.54 -0.19
CA LEU A 98 -22.04 -29.92 -0.10
C LEU A 98 -22.92 -28.78 0.46
N ASN A 99 -22.34 -27.92 1.30
CA ASN A 99 -23.00 -26.71 1.79
C ASN A 99 -22.06 -25.49 1.77
N LYS A 100 -22.16 -24.67 0.71
CA LYS A 100 -21.29 -23.51 0.50
C LYS A 100 -21.48 -22.42 1.57
N GLN A 101 -22.71 -22.22 2.05
CA GLN A 101 -23.01 -21.19 3.05
C GLN A 101 -22.42 -21.57 4.41
N ALA A 102 -22.63 -22.82 4.86
CA ALA A 102 -22.08 -23.31 6.12
C ALA A 102 -20.54 -23.27 6.12
N LYS A 103 -19.90 -23.68 5.01
CA LYS A 103 -18.45 -23.58 4.83
C LYS A 103 -17.93 -22.15 4.92
N SER A 104 -18.60 -21.21 4.25
CA SER A 104 -18.22 -19.79 4.27
C SER A 104 -18.37 -19.18 5.67
N ALA A 105 -19.47 -19.48 6.37
CA ALA A 105 -19.72 -19.02 7.72
C ALA A 105 -18.67 -19.54 8.72
N ALA A 106 -18.35 -20.84 8.68
CA ALA A 106 -17.35 -21.46 9.54
C ALA A 106 -15.95 -20.84 9.35
N ARG A 107 -15.52 -20.65 8.09
CA ARG A 107 -14.24 -20.01 7.77
C ARG A 107 -14.21 -18.54 8.21
N SER A 108 -15.28 -17.79 7.97
CA SER A 108 -15.36 -16.37 8.37
C SER A 108 -15.29 -16.20 9.90
N ALA A 109 -16.01 -17.05 10.66
CA ALA A 109 -15.97 -17.05 12.11
C ALA A 109 -14.57 -17.36 12.65
N PHE A 110 -13.90 -18.37 12.08
CA PHE A 110 -12.52 -18.74 12.44
C PHE A 110 -11.54 -17.59 12.20
N GLU A 111 -11.55 -16.98 11.01
CA GLU A 111 -10.64 -15.87 10.69
C GLU A 111 -10.84 -14.67 11.61
N SER A 112 -12.10 -14.34 11.89
CA SER A 112 -12.44 -13.24 12.79
C SER A 112 -11.97 -13.50 14.22
N ALA A 113 -12.14 -14.72 14.72
CA ALA A 113 -11.67 -15.12 16.05
C ALA A 113 -10.14 -15.07 16.14
N LYS A 114 -9.45 -15.60 15.13
CA LYS A 114 -7.99 -15.61 15.01
C LYS A 114 -7.40 -14.19 15.05
N GLN A 115 -7.92 -13.28 14.23
CA GLN A 115 -7.44 -11.90 14.19
C GLN A 115 -7.61 -11.18 15.53
N ARG A 116 -8.79 -11.32 16.16
CA ARG A 116 -9.04 -10.73 17.49
C ARG A 116 -8.10 -11.30 18.55
N PHE A 117 -7.94 -12.63 18.57
CA PHE A 117 -7.09 -13.32 19.52
C PHE A 117 -5.64 -12.83 19.46
N PHE A 118 -4.99 -12.90 18.28
CA PHE A 118 -3.59 -12.51 18.16
C PHE A 118 -3.38 -11.00 18.33
N GLY A 119 -4.33 -10.17 17.89
CA GLY A 119 -4.30 -8.73 18.15
C GLY A 119 -4.28 -8.42 19.66
N HIS A 120 -5.14 -9.07 20.44
CA HIS A 120 -5.15 -8.92 21.90
C HIS A 120 -3.95 -9.53 22.57
N LEU A 121 -3.47 -10.68 22.10
CA LEU A 121 -2.29 -11.36 22.63
C LEU A 121 -1.06 -10.45 22.50
N LEU A 122 -0.79 -9.91 21.30
CA LEU A 122 0.33 -9.00 21.05
C LEU A 122 0.22 -7.71 21.86
N THR A 123 -0.98 -7.13 21.91
CA THR A 123 -1.26 -5.93 22.73
C THR A 123 -0.96 -6.18 24.21
N SER A 124 -1.35 -7.35 24.72
CA SER A 124 -1.10 -7.74 26.09
C SER A 124 0.39 -8.03 26.34
N MET A 125 1.08 -8.67 25.40
CA MET A 125 2.52 -8.98 25.49
C MET A 125 3.40 -7.73 25.51
N LYS A 126 3.05 -6.67 24.75
CA LYS A 126 3.84 -5.42 24.73
C LYS A 126 3.52 -4.44 25.87
N THR A 127 2.48 -4.71 26.65
CA THR A 127 2.07 -3.85 27.78
C THR A 127 3.15 -3.66 28.87
N PRO A 128 3.99 -4.64 29.22
CA PRO A 128 5.11 -4.42 30.13
C PRO A 128 6.12 -3.37 29.63
N THR A 129 6.39 -3.30 28.32
CA THR A 129 7.23 -2.21 27.77
C THR A 129 6.53 -0.87 27.91
N LEU A 130 5.23 -0.79 27.57
CA LEU A 130 4.44 0.41 27.76
C LEU A 130 4.46 0.91 29.21
N ILE A 131 4.28 0.01 30.18
CA ILE A 131 4.31 0.37 31.62
C ILE A 131 5.66 0.98 32.00
N ARG A 132 6.77 0.41 31.54
CA ARG A 132 8.11 0.99 31.80
C ARG A 132 8.27 2.37 31.18
N SER A 133 7.81 2.56 29.93
CA SER A 133 7.88 3.86 29.25
C SER A 133 7.01 4.92 29.94
N ILE A 134 5.79 4.56 30.35
CA ILE A 134 4.92 5.46 31.13
C ILE A 134 5.57 5.82 32.47
N THR A 135 6.19 4.85 33.15
CA THR A 135 6.84 5.10 34.45
C THR A 135 7.95 6.15 34.31
N ALA A 136 8.82 6.01 33.30
CA ALA A 136 9.86 6.99 33.00
C ALA A 136 9.29 8.37 32.67
N ASP A 137 8.25 8.44 31.84
CA ASP A 137 7.59 9.72 31.53
C ASP A 137 6.96 10.38 32.75
N LEU A 138 6.42 9.58 33.67
CA LEU A 138 5.86 10.10 34.90
C LEU A 138 6.96 10.67 35.82
N GLU A 139 8.16 10.07 35.83
CA GLU A 139 9.34 10.58 36.52
C GLU A 139 9.83 11.88 35.90
N ASP A 140 9.80 12.01 34.57
CA ASP A 140 10.15 13.23 33.82
C ASP A 140 9.10 14.36 33.93
N GLY A 141 8.01 14.12 34.66
CA GLY A 141 6.96 15.12 34.86
C GLY A 141 5.96 15.24 33.72
N HIS A 142 5.90 14.28 32.79
CA HIS A 142 4.95 14.24 31.68
C HIS A 142 3.60 13.61 32.07
N SER A 143 2.58 13.72 31.21
CA SER A 143 1.30 13.02 31.37
C SER A 143 1.10 12.02 30.23
N ALA A 144 0.75 10.79 30.57
CA ALA A 144 0.58 9.71 29.61
C ALA A 144 -0.86 9.61 29.12
N VAL A 145 -1.05 9.47 27.81
CA VAL A 145 -2.35 9.19 27.18
C VAL A 145 -2.24 7.91 26.35
N ILE A 146 -3.08 6.92 26.61
CA ILE A 146 -3.00 5.60 26.01
C ILE A 146 -4.24 5.37 25.15
N GLN A 147 -4.03 5.14 23.86
CA GLN A 147 -5.08 4.78 22.92
C GLN A 147 -5.13 3.27 22.71
N ILE A 148 -6.32 2.70 22.93
CA ILE A 148 -6.63 1.29 22.69
C ILE A 148 -7.92 1.15 21.87
N VAL A 149 -8.09 0.04 21.17
CA VAL A 149 -9.38 -0.30 20.52
C VAL A 149 -10.17 -1.27 21.38
N SER A 150 -9.48 -2.25 21.95
CA SER A 150 -10.08 -3.39 22.60
C SER A 150 -10.00 -3.27 24.12
N THR A 151 -11.17 -3.12 24.74
CA THR A 151 -11.28 -2.91 26.19
C THR A 151 -11.38 -4.20 27.00
N GLY A 152 -11.61 -5.34 26.35
CA GLY A 152 -11.87 -6.61 27.03
C GLY A 152 -13.21 -6.66 27.78
N GLU A 153 -14.13 -5.71 27.54
CA GLU A 153 -15.42 -5.64 28.24
C GLU A 153 -16.28 -6.89 28.03
N ALA A 154 -16.55 -7.25 26.77
CA ALA A 154 -17.39 -8.42 26.47
C ALA A 154 -16.80 -9.73 27.03
N LEU A 155 -15.47 -9.82 27.06
CA LEU A 155 -14.74 -10.92 27.68
C LEU A 155 -14.94 -10.94 29.20
N THR A 156 -14.75 -9.79 29.86
CA THR A 156 -14.94 -9.63 31.30
C THR A 156 -16.37 -9.96 31.70
N GLU A 157 -17.36 -9.35 31.04
CA GLU A 157 -18.78 -9.53 31.35
C GLU A 157 -19.23 -10.98 31.22
N ARG A 158 -18.79 -11.68 30.17
CA ARG A 158 -19.09 -13.11 30.00
C ARG A 158 -18.54 -13.93 31.16
N ARG A 159 -17.26 -13.73 31.53
CA ARG A 159 -16.64 -14.48 32.62
C ARG A 159 -17.26 -14.15 33.98
N LEU A 160 -17.62 -12.89 34.22
CA LEU A 160 -18.30 -12.51 35.45
C LEU A 160 -19.72 -13.07 35.57
N ALA A 161 -20.39 -13.36 34.45
CA ALA A 161 -21.72 -13.98 34.46
C ALA A 161 -21.70 -15.41 35.03
N ASP A 162 -20.59 -16.12 34.86
CA ASP A 162 -20.40 -17.48 35.37
C ASP A 162 -19.84 -17.52 36.81
N ILE A 163 -19.47 -16.38 37.39
CA ILE A 163 -18.86 -16.28 38.73
C ILE A 163 -19.90 -15.73 39.73
N PRO A 164 -20.22 -16.45 40.81
CA PRO A 164 -21.10 -15.95 41.86
C PRO A 164 -20.66 -14.59 42.40
N THR A 165 -21.60 -13.66 42.60
CA THR A 165 -21.29 -12.28 43.06
C THR A 165 -20.60 -12.21 44.41
N GLU A 166 -20.76 -13.23 45.26
CA GLU A 166 -20.04 -13.40 46.53
C GLU A 166 -18.53 -13.59 46.35
N GLU A 167 -18.09 -14.13 45.22
CA GLU A 167 -16.68 -14.32 44.87
C GLU A 167 -16.04 -13.08 44.22
N TRP A 168 -16.81 -12.02 43.93
CA TRP A 168 -16.28 -10.82 43.25
C TRP A 168 -15.24 -10.05 44.06
N ASN A 169 -15.08 -10.36 45.34
CA ASN A 169 -14.04 -9.80 46.22
C ASN A 169 -12.73 -10.63 46.26
N ASP A 170 -12.68 -11.77 45.55
CA ASP A 170 -11.48 -12.59 45.35
C ASP A 170 -11.60 -13.43 44.06
N ILE A 171 -11.49 -12.79 42.89
CA ILE A 171 -11.54 -13.50 41.60
C ILE A 171 -10.28 -14.35 41.42
N ARG A 172 -10.49 -15.65 41.18
CA ARG A 172 -9.44 -16.62 40.83
C ARG A 172 -9.50 -17.13 39.40
N ALA A 173 -10.45 -16.63 38.61
CA ALA A 173 -10.62 -17.00 37.21
C ALA A 173 -9.71 -16.18 36.29
N ASP A 174 -9.13 -16.84 35.28
CA ASP A 174 -8.32 -16.20 34.25
C ASP A 174 -9.21 -15.46 33.24
N ILE A 175 -9.16 -14.13 33.27
CA ILE A 175 -9.83 -13.27 32.28
C ILE A 175 -8.77 -12.84 31.27
N THR A 176 -8.61 -13.65 30.22
CA THR A 176 -7.52 -13.51 29.24
C THR A 176 -8.01 -13.68 27.80
N PRO A 177 -7.23 -13.23 26.79
CA PRO A 177 -7.58 -13.42 25.39
C PRO A 177 -7.80 -14.87 24.98
N ARG A 178 -7.30 -15.86 25.74
CA ARG A 178 -7.57 -17.29 25.51
C ARG A 178 -9.06 -17.60 25.33
N GLU A 179 -9.91 -16.85 26.01
CA GLU A 179 -11.36 -17.00 25.90
C GLU A 179 -11.88 -16.88 24.47
N TYR A 180 -11.28 -16.02 23.62
CA TYR A 180 -11.73 -15.87 22.24
C TYR A 180 -11.63 -17.17 21.46
N VAL A 181 -10.55 -17.93 21.67
CA VAL A 181 -10.36 -19.21 20.99
C VAL A 181 -11.18 -20.32 21.64
N LEU A 182 -11.29 -20.36 22.97
CA LEU A 182 -12.11 -21.37 23.65
C LEU A 182 -13.60 -21.20 23.35
N SER A 183 -14.12 -19.98 23.44
CA SER A 183 -15.50 -19.66 23.09
C SER A 183 -15.81 -19.94 21.62
N TYR A 184 -14.86 -19.67 20.71
CA TYR A 184 -15.01 -20.07 19.31
C TYR A 184 -15.10 -21.60 19.18
N LEU A 185 -14.23 -22.34 19.86
CA LEU A 185 -14.24 -23.80 19.80
C LEU A 185 -15.56 -24.36 20.33
N GLU A 186 -16.06 -23.86 21.45
CA GLU A 186 -17.32 -24.31 22.05
C GLU A 186 -18.54 -24.01 21.17
N THR A 187 -18.63 -22.79 20.62
CA THR A 187 -19.87 -22.29 20.01
C THR A 187 -19.90 -22.30 18.49
N SER A 188 -18.74 -22.30 17.82
CA SER A 188 -18.63 -22.09 16.37
C SER A 188 -17.82 -23.17 15.66
N PHE A 189 -17.16 -24.08 16.39
CA PHE A 189 -16.51 -25.24 15.78
C PHE A 189 -17.59 -26.16 15.15
N PRO A 190 -17.43 -26.61 13.90
CA PRO A 190 -18.47 -27.36 13.21
C PRO A 190 -18.59 -28.77 13.79
N VAL A 191 -19.51 -28.95 14.73
CA VAL A 191 -19.88 -30.25 15.31
C VAL A 191 -21.21 -30.77 14.77
N GLN A 192 -22.00 -29.92 14.12
CA GLN A 192 -23.32 -30.27 13.61
C GLN A 192 -23.24 -31.31 12.49
N LEU A 193 -23.96 -32.41 12.61
CA LEU A 193 -24.08 -33.42 11.56
C LEU A 193 -25.07 -32.96 10.49
N TYR A 194 -24.64 -33.01 9.22
CA TYR A 194 -25.48 -32.86 8.05
C TYR A 194 -25.65 -34.22 7.36
N GLU A 195 -26.73 -34.38 6.61
CA GLU A 195 -26.92 -35.50 5.70
C GLU A 195 -26.91 -35.00 4.25
N PRO A 196 -26.23 -35.69 3.32
CA PRO A 196 -26.36 -35.42 1.90
C PRO A 196 -27.79 -35.67 1.41
N PHE A 197 -28.29 -34.82 0.52
CA PHE A 197 -29.53 -35.02 -0.22
C PHE A 197 -29.36 -34.52 -1.66
N THR A 198 -30.12 -35.09 -2.59
CA THR A 198 -30.16 -34.63 -3.97
C THR A 198 -31.38 -33.73 -4.13
N ASP A 199 -31.17 -32.51 -4.64
CA ASP A 199 -32.28 -31.59 -4.94
C ASP A 199 -33.02 -31.97 -6.23
N SER A 200 -34.07 -31.21 -6.56
CA SER A 200 -34.91 -31.45 -7.76
C SER A 200 -34.13 -31.31 -9.07
N ASP A 201 -32.99 -30.64 -9.06
CA ASP A 201 -32.14 -30.40 -10.24
C ASP A 201 -31.02 -31.46 -10.36
N GLY A 202 -31.04 -32.51 -9.52
CA GLY A 202 -30.06 -33.58 -9.53
C GLY A 202 -28.73 -33.21 -8.86
N LYS A 203 -28.67 -32.08 -8.16
CA LYS A 203 -27.45 -31.60 -7.51
C LYS A 203 -27.41 -32.08 -6.05
N VAL A 204 -26.28 -32.67 -5.69
CA VAL A 204 -26.03 -33.13 -4.32
C VAL A 204 -25.69 -31.92 -3.43
N SER A 205 -26.47 -31.73 -2.37
CA SER A 205 -26.29 -30.73 -1.32
C SER A 205 -26.38 -31.41 0.05
N SER A 206 -26.12 -30.70 1.15
CA SER A 206 -26.33 -31.26 2.50
C SER A 206 -27.24 -30.39 3.36
N ARG A 207 -28.04 -31.05 4.20
CA ARG A 207 -29.00 -30.43 5.13
C ARG A 207 -28.76 -30.92 6.57
N PRO A 208 -29.04 -30.11 7.60
CA PRO A 208 -28.78 -30.52 8.98
C PRO A 208 -29.62 -31.74 9.36
N VAL A 209 -29.01 -32.71 10.03
CA VAL A 209 -29.73 -33.85 10.62
C VAL A 209 -30.45 -33.35 11.87
N MET A 210 -31.76 -33.59 11.92
CA MET A 210 -32.62 -33.20 13.04
C MET A 210 -33.16 -34.45 13.73
N ARG A 211 -33.11 -34.47 15.07
CA ARG A 211 -33.74 -35.48 15.92
C ARG A 211 -34.55 -34.78 17.00
N ASP A 212 -35.84 -35.08 17.10
CA ASP A 212 -36.75 -34.46 18.07
C ASP A 212 -36.75 -32.91 18.03
N GLY A 213 -36.60 -32.35 16.83
CA GLY A 213 -36.51 -30.91 16.61
C GLY A 213 -35.17 -30.27 16.99
N GLN A 214 -34.20 -31.06 17.45
CA GLN A 214 -32.86 -30.59 17.77
C GLN A 214 -31.82 -31.04 16.73
N PRO A 215 -30.81 -30.19 16.44
CA PRO A 215 -29.70 -30.56 15.56
C PRO A 215 -28.84 -31.69 16.17
N VAL A 216 -28.52 -32.73 15.39
CA VAL A 216 -27.66 -33.84 15.83
C VAL A 216 -26.17 -33.50 15.69
N GLU A 217 -25.34 -33.81 16.68
CA GLU A 217 -23.88 -33.61 16.63
C GLU A 217 -23.11 -34.85 16.13
N SER A 218 -22.00 -34.62 15.42
CA SER A 218 -21.01 -35.63 15.03
C SER A 218 -20.07 -35.94 16.20
N ARG A 219 -20.11 -37.19 16.69
CA ARG A 219 -19.28 -37.65 17.83
C ARG A 219 -17.78 -37.44 17.61
N GLU A 220 -17.31 -37.63 16.38
CA GLU A 220 -15.89 -37.45 16.03
C GLU A 220 -15.50 -35.96 16.07
N ALA A 221 -16.33 -35.08 15.52
CA ALA A 221 -16.09 -33.64 15.55
C ALA A 221 -16.09 -33.09 17.00
N VAL A 222 -16.96 -33.63 17.86
CA VAL A 222 -16.99 -33.29 19.30
C VAL A 222 -15.70 -33.73 20.00
N ALA A 223 -15.22 -34.95 19.77
CA ALA A 223 -13.98 -35.44 20.40
C ALA A 223 -12.76 -34.58 20.02
N ARG A 224 -12.65 -34.21 18.73
CA ARG A 224 -11.58 -33.30 18.25
C ARG A 224 -11.67 -31.94 18.94
N ARG A 225 -12.85 -31.34 19.02
CA ARG A 225 -13.06 -30.06 19.72
C ARG A 225 -12.55 -30.13 21.17
N THR A 226 -12.91 -31.18 21.91
CA THR A 226 -12.56 -31.33 23.34
C THR A 226 -11.05 -31.43 23.56
N GLU A 227 -10.34 -32.26 22.80
CA GLU A 227 -8.88 -32.41 22.90
C GLU A 227 -8.15 -31.07 22.67
N LEU A 228 -8.63 -30.29 21.69
CA LEU A 228 -8.08 -28.96 21.42
C LEU A 228 -8.32 -27.97 22.57
N ILE A 229 -9.51 -27.99 23.18
CA ILE A 229 -9.84 -27.14 24.34
C ILE A 229 -8.90 -27.46 25.51
N GLU A 230 -8.71 -28.74 25.84
CA GLU A 230 -7.84 -29.18 26.94
C GLU A 230 -6.39 -28.69 26.75
N LYS A 231 -5.84 -28.85 25.55
CA LYS A 231 -4.49 -28.38 25.21
C LYS A 231 -4.36 -26.87 25.38
N LEU A 232 -5.30 -26.09 24.82
CA LEU A 232 -5.26 -24.63 24.89
C LEU A 232 -5.48 -24.09 26.30
N ALA A 233 -6.36 -24.73 27.07
CA ALA A 233 -6.65 -24.38 28.44
C ALA A 233 -5.44 -24.57 29.38
N SER A 234 -4.48 -25.43 29.02
CA SER A 234 -3.26 -25.68 29.81
C SER A 234 -2.18 -24.60 29.69
N LEU A 235 -2.33 -23.63 28.78
CA LEU A 235 -1.29 -22.62 28.53
C LEU A 235 -1.18 -21.61 29.69
N PRO A 236 -0.08 -20.83 29.79
CA PRO A 236 0.01 -19.69 30.69
C PRO A 236 -0.96 -18.57 30.29
N ALA A 237 -1.59 -17.96 31.29
CA ALA A 237 -2.48 -16.81 31.13
C ALA A 237 -1.68 -15.56 30.70
N VAL A 238 -2.20 -14.83 29.71
CA VAL A 238 -1.68 -13.50 29.33
C VAL A 238 -2.77 -12.48 29.65
N PRO A 239 -2.63 -11.67 30.71
CA PRO A 239 -3.68 -10.75 31.15
C PRO A 239 -3.95 -9.65 30.11
N GLY A 240 -5.18 -9.15 30.02
CA GLY A 240 -5.52 -8.05 29.10
C GLY A 240 -4.74 -6.76 29.41
N ALA A 241 -4.38 -6.01 28.37
CA ALA A 241 -3.57 -4.78 28.50
C ALA A 241 -4.16 -3.74 29.46
N LEU A 242 -5.47 -3.47 29.37
CA LEU A 242 -6.14 -2.50 30.24
C LEU A 242 -6.09 -2.93 31.72
N ASP A 243 -6.29 -4.22 32.00
CA ASP A 243 -6.21 -4.73 33.38
C ASP A 243 -4.77 -4.67 33.90
N GLN A 244 -3.76 -4.99 33.08
CA GLN A 244 -2.36 -4.82 33.46
C GLN A 244 -2.03 -3.37 33.85
N ILE A 245 -2.50 -2.39 33.05
CA ILE A 245 -2.26 -0.96 33.30
C ILE A 245 -2.95 -0.51 34.59
N VAL A 246 -4.24 -0.83 34.75
CA VAL A 246 -5.02 -0.44 35.94
C VAL A 246 -4.50 -1.12 37.20
N GLN A 247 -4.12 -2.39 37.14
CA GLN A 247 -3.57 -3.11 38.30
C GLN A 247 -2.17 -2.65 38.68
N HIS A 248 -1.39 -2.13 37.72
CA HIS A 248 -0.03 -1.64 37.98
C HIS A 248 -0.04 -0.22 38.57
N PHE A 249 -0.70 0.73 37.91
CA PHE A 249 -0.71 2.13 38.35
C PHE A 249 -1.78 2.43 39.40
N GLY A 250 -2.79 1.56 39.52
CA GLY A 250 -3.92 1.79 40.40
C GLY A 250 -4.95 2.75 39.82
N THR A 251 -6.14 2.72 40.42
CA THR A 251 -7.29 3.50 39.97
C THR A 251 -7.19 4.97 40.34
N ASP A 252 -6.34 5.33 41.31
CA ASP A 252 -6.07 6.70 41.72
C ASP A 252 -5.21 7.45 40.71
N MET A 253 -4.33 6.75 39.98
CA MET A 253 -3.46 7.36 38.95
C MET A 253 -4.03 7.26 37.53
N VAL A 254 -4.85 6.25 37.26
CA VAL A 254 -5.39 5.96 35.92
C VAL A 254 -6.79 6.53 35.75
N ALA A 255 -6.92 7.45 34.81
CA ALA A 255 -8.17 7.92 34.24
C ALA A 255 -8.65 6.97 33.15
N GLU A 256 -9.65 6.14 33.46
CA GLU A 256 -10.22 5.19 32.50
C GLU A 256 -11.40 5.82 31.74
N VAL A 257 -11.23 6.07 30.45
CA VAL A 257 -12.25 6.64 29.54
C VAL A 257 -12.62 5.62 28.47
N THR A 258 -13.19 4.49 28.91
CA THR A 258 -13.53 3.36 28.05
C THR A 258 -15.04 3.06 28.08
N GLY A 259 -15.47 2.07 27.29
CA GLY A 259 -16.85 1.56 27.33
C GLY A 259 -17.18 0.71 28.56
N ARG A 260 -16.16 0.27 29.33
CA ARG A 260 -16.35 -0.72 30.40
C ARG A 260 -17.30 -0.27 31.49
N SER A 261 -18.33 -1.08 31.71
CA SER A 261 -19.20 -1.00 32.90
C SER A 261 -18.54 -1.56 34.17
N ARG A 262 -17.60 -2.50 34.05
CA ARG A 262 -16.86 -3.10 35.17
C ARG A 262 -15.37 -3.24 34.86
N ARG A 263 -14.54 -3.16 35.91
CA ARG A 263 -13.10 -3.38 35.85
C ARG A 263 -12.63 -4.32 36.96
N ILE A 264 -11.47 -4.94 36.75
CA ILE A 264 -10.82 -5.81 37.72
C ILE A 264 -9.61 -5.08 38.29
N VAL A 265 -9.63 -4.84 39.60
CA VAL A 265 -8.56 -4.11 40.30
C VAL A 265 -7.83 -5.04 41.25
N ARG A 266 -6.56 -4.73 41.50
CA ARG A 266 -5.73 -5.47 42.46
C ARG A 266 -5.80 -4.78 43.83
N LYS A 267 -6.22 -5.53 44.86
CA LYS A 267 -6.22 -5.09 46.27
C LYS A 267 -5.34 -6.05 47.08
N GLY A 268 -4.07 -5.68 47.26
CA GLY A 268 -3.06 -6.58 47.82
C GLY A 268 -2.80 -7.76 46.87
N GLN A 269 -3.00 -8.99 47.35
CA GLN A 269 -2.87 -10.21 46.54
C GLN A 269 -4.16 -10.62 45.81
N ARG A 270 -5.29 -9.95 46.06
CA ARG A 270 -6.61 -10.33 45.53
C ARG A 270 -7.01 -9.48 44.32
N LEU A 271 -7.79 -10.07 43.42
CA LEU A 271 -8.46 -9.39 42.31
C LEU A 271 -9.92 -9.15 42.67
N VAL A 272 -10.39 -7.92 42.49
CA VAL A 272 -11.73 -7.47 42.90
C VAL A 272 -12.45 -6.81 41.74
N VAL A 273 -13.75 -7.09 41.59
CA VAL A 273 -14.62 -6.39 40.62
C VAL A 273 -15.02 -5.04 41.17
N GLU A 274 -14.84 -3.99 40.36
CA GLU A 274 -15.38 -2.67 40.61
C GLU A 274 -16.34 -2.25 39.51
N ASN A 275 -17.53 -1.82 39.90
CA ASN A 275 -18.51 -1.22 38.98
C ASN A 275 -18.09 0.22 38.66
N ARG A 276 -18.27 0.61 37.40
CA ARG A 276 -18.06 1.98 36.91
C ARG A 276 -19.41 2.60 36.60
N ALA A 277 -19.66 3.80 37.12
CA ALA A 277 -20.88 4.55 36.81
C ALA A 277 -20.89 5.00 35.35
N THR A 278 -22.08 5.17 34.74
CA THR A 278 -22.22 5.67 33.36
C THR A 278 -21.59 7.06 33.17
N SER A 279 -21.57 7.88 34.23
CA SER A 279 -20.92 9.20 34.25
C SER A 279 -19.41 9.15 34.50
N ALA A 280 -18.83 7.98 34.77
CA ALA A 280 -17.41 7.85 35.15
C ALA A 280 -16.48 8.48 34.11
N ASN A 281 -16.74 8.28 32.82
CA ASN A 281 -15.90 8.84 31.76
C ASN A 281 -15.76 10.37 31.83
N LEU A 282 -16.78 11.10 32.30
CA LEU A 282 -16.69 12.55 32.50
C LEU A 282 -15.79 12.89 33.69
N ALA A 283 -16.02 12.24 34.83
CA ALA A 283 -15.24 12.45 36.04
C ALA A 283 -13.77 12.07 35.86
N GLU A 284 -13.49 10.95 35.17
CA GLU A 284 -12.14 10.47 34.85
C GLU A 284 -11.41 11.45 33.92
N THR A 285 -12.10 11.98 32.90
CA THR A 285 -11.53 13.02 32.02
C THR A 285 -11.20 14.28 32.80
N GLN A 286 -12.13 14.73 33.65
CA GLN A 286 -11.93 15.93 34.47
C GLN A 286 -10.76 15.74 35.44
N ALA A 287 -10.67 14.58 36.12
CA ALA A 287 -9.58 14.28 37.02
C ALA A 287 -8.21 14.28 36.33
N PHE A 288 -8.14 13.83 35.07
CA PHE A 288 -6.91 13.94 34.27
C PHE A 288 -6.58 15.40 33.91
N MET A 289 -7.57 16.19 33.46
CA MET A 289 -7.37 17.60 33.08
C MET A 289 -7.10 18.51 34.29
N ASP A 290 -7.59 18.15 35.47
CA ASP A 290 -7.33 18.83 36.75
C ASP A 290 -6.02 18.41 37.42
N ASP A 291 -5.26 17.52 36.77
CA ASP A 291 -3.99 16.99 37.25
C ASP A 291 -4.08 16.08 38.48
N ALA A 292 -5.28 15.64 38.84
CA ALA A 292 -5.48 14.64 39.89
C ALA A 292 -5.04 13.24 39.44
N LYS A 293 -5.11 12.96 38.14
CA LYS A 293 -4.64 11.71 37.52
C LYS A 293 -3.66 12.02 36.38
N ARG A 294 -2.58 11.25 36.28
CA ARG A 294 -1.50 11.50 35.30
C ARG A 294 -1.45 10.51 34.14
N VAL A 295 -2.20 9.42 34.22
CA VAL A 295 -2.31 8.42 33.14
C VAL A 295 -3.75 8.41 32.68
N LEU A 296 -4.02 8.59 31.39
CA LEU A 296 -5.35 8.44 30.81
C LEU A 296 -5.34 7.31 29.79
N ILE A 297 -6.32 6.41 29.85
CA ILE A 297 -6.52 5.37 28.84
C ILE A 297 -7.91 5.52 28.22
N PHE A 298 -8.00 5.50 26.91
CA PHE A 298 -9.27 5.66 26.21
C PHE A 298 -9.46 4.66 25.07
N SER A 299 -10.72 4.36 24.81
CA SER A 299 -11.17 3.70 23.59
C SER A 299 -12.03 4.62 22.73
N ASP A 300 -12.28 4.23 21.48
CA ASP A 300 -13.14 5.00 20.56
C ASP A 300 -14.51 5.28 21.20
N ALA A 301 -15.16 4.23 21.71
CA ALA A 301 -16.47 4.31 22.34
C ALA A 301 -16.48 5.25 23.56
N GLY A 302 -15.48 5.13 24.45
CA GLY A 302 -15.45 5.89 25.70
C GLY A 302 -15.09 7.36 25.51
N GLY A 303 -14.18 7.67 24.58
CA GLY A 303 -13.65 9.03 24.43
C GLY A 303 -14.31 9.89 23.35
N THR A 304 -15.44 9.45 22.78
CA THR A 304 -16.18 10.25 21.79
C THR A 304 -16.49 11.65 22.35
N GLY A 305 -16.20 12.68 21.55
CA GLY A 305 -16.45 14.09 21.91
C GLY A 305 -15.51 14.68 22.97
N ARG A 306 -14.48 13.95 23.41
CA ARG A 306 -13.56 14.40 24.47
C ARG A 306 -12.20 14.81 23.92
N SER A 307 -11.50 15.63 24.69
CA SER A 307 -10.13 16.06 24.39
C SER A 307 -9.25 15.98 25.63
N TYR A 308 -7.99 15.63 25.40
CA TYR A 308 -6.99 15.37 26.43
C TYR A 308 -5.68 16.13 26.16
N HIS A 309 -5.72 17.12 25.25
CA HIS A 309 -4.55 17.95 24.94
C HIS A 309 -4.09 18.73 26.16
N ALA A 310 -2.85 19.21 26.16
CA ALA A 310 -2.34 20.11 27.19
C ALA A 310 -2.96 21.50 27.02
N GLU A 311 -4.26 21.64 27.29
CA GLU A 311 -4.99 22.88 27.09
C GLU A 311 -4.49 23.98 28.03
N LEU A 312 -4.28 25.19 27.50
CA LEU A 312 -3.79 26.35 28.29
C LEU A 312 -4.71 26.75 29.45
N SER A 313 -6.00 26.45 29.35
CA SER A 313 -7.01 26.75 30.38
C SER A 313 -7.09 25.67 31.47
N ALA A 314 -6.53 24.48 31.22
CA ALA A 314 -6.57 23.35 32.14
C ALA A 314 -5.44 23.44 33.18
N ARG A 315 -5.62 22.78 34.32
CA ARG A 315 -4.55 22.70 35.34
C ARG A 315 -3.40 21.81 34.87
N ASN A 316 -3.72 20.68 34.25
CA ASN A 316 -2.72 19.77 33.71
C ASN A 316 -2.24 20.28 32.35
N THR A 317 -1.20 21.10 32.33
CA THR A 317 -0.54 21.58 31.10
C THR A 317 0.72 20.79 30.76
N ARG A 318 0.98 19.63 31.39
CA ARG A 318 2.18 18.81 31.13
C ARG A 318 2.24 18.31 29.69
N LEU A 319 3.45 18.05 29.19
CA LEU A 319 3.64 17.39 27.89
C LEU A 319 2.83 16.10 27.83
N ARG A 320 2.07 15.94 26.75
CA ARG A 320 1.29 14.73 26.49
C ARG A 320 2.15 13.74 25.74
N VAL A 321 2.50 12.65 26.40
CA VAL A 321 3.06 11.47 25.72
C VAL A 321 1.90 10.56 25.35
N HIS A 322 1.55 10.55 24.07
CA HIS A 322 0.45 9.78 23.55
C HIS A 322 0.95 8.44 23.01
N TYR A 323 0.68 7.40 23.78
CA TYR A 323 0.93 6.01 23.47
C TYR A 323 -0.17 5.42 22.58
N LEU A 324 0.19 5.11 21.33
CA LEU A 324 -0.68 4.36 20.42
C LEU A 324 -0.43 2.87 20.63
N LEU A 325 -1.08 2.29 21.64
CA LEU A 325 -0.89 0.90 22.06
C LEU A 325 -1.57 -0.06 21.07
N GLU A 326 -2.82 0.22 20.72
CA GLU A 326 -3.58 -0.54 19.74
C GLU A 326 -4.22 0.44 18.76
N PRO A 327 -3.72 0.53 17.52
CA PRO A 327 -4.23 1.52 16.57
C PRO A 327 -5.51 1.09 15.84
N GLY A 328 -5.88 -0.19 15.93
CA GLY A 328 -7.02 -0.75 15.23
C GLY A 328 -6.82 -0.95 13.72
N TRP A 329 -7.88 -1.43 13.08
CA TRP A 329 -7.90 -1.78 11.65
C TRP A 329 -8.25 -0.59 10.75
N LYS A 330 -8.89 0.43 11.32
CA LYS A 330 -9.36 1.63 10.63
C LYS A 330 -8.45 2.78 10.98
N ALA A 331 -7.55 3.17 10.07
CA ALA A 331 -6.62 4.24 10.41
C ALA A 331 -7.29 5.61 10.59
N ASP A 332 -8.50 5.82 10.04
CA ASP A 332 -9.32 7.00 10.33
C ASP A 332 -9.65 7.10 11.82
N ALA A 333 -9.99 5.98 12.47
CA ALA A 333 -10.19 5.93 13.92
C ALA A 333 -8.87 6.18 14.68
N ALA A 334 -7.76 5.58 14.23
CA ALA A 334 -6.43 5.84 14.79
C ALA A 334 -6.09 7.33 14.80
N ILE A 335 -6.25 8.00 13.65
CA ILE A 335 -5.96 9.43 13.45
C ILE A 335 -6.90 10.31 14.28
N GLN A 336 -8.19 9.98 14.34
CA GLN A 336 -9.13 10.68 15.23
C GLN A 336 -8.70 10.60 16.69
N GLY A 337 -8.15 9.46 17.11
CA GLY A 337 -7.55 9.28 18.43
C GLY A 337 -6.37 10.22 18.68
N LEU A 338 -5.40 10.30 17.75
CA LEU A 338 -4.26 11.24 17.84
C LEU A 338 -4.74 12.70 17.96
N GLY A 339 -5.80 13.05 17.24
CA GLY A 339 -6.45 14.36 17.33
C GLY A 339 -7.09 14.66 18.69
N ARG A 340 -7.15 13.72 19.63
CA ARG A 340 -7.65 13.99 21.00
C ARG A 340 -6.61 14.68 21.87
N THR A 341 -5.32 14.47 21.60
CA THR A 341 -4.20 15.12 22.32
C THR A 341 -3.55 16.25 21.52
N HIS A 342 -3.87 16.39 20.23
CA HIS A 342 -3.37 17.46 19.38
C HIS A 342 -4.53 18.37 18.92
N ARG A 343 -4.65 19.54 19.55
CA ARG A 343 -5.74 20.51 19.33
C ARG A 343 -5.23 21.95 19.35
N THR A 344 -6.02 22.88 18.82
CA THR A 344 -5.81 24.32 19.02
C THR A 344 -5.85 24.67 20.52
N ASN A 345 -5.19 25.76 20.94
CA ASN A 345 -5.12 26.19 22.34
C ASN A 345 -4.33 25.25 23.27
N GLN A 346 -3.48 24.38 22.71
CA GLN A 346 -2.54 23.59 23.49
C GLN A 346 -1.31 24.43 23.89
N ALA A 347 -0.83 24.23 25.11
CA ALA A 347 0.38 24.85 25.64
C ALA A 347 1.64 24.41 24.89
N GLN A 348 1.68 23.15 24.46
CA GLN A 348 2.71 22.58 23.60
C GLN A 348 2.19 21.39 22.80
N PRO A 349 2.82 21.04 21.66
CA PRO A 349 2.50 19.82 20.90
C PRO A 349 2.77 18.52 21.69
N PRO A 350 2.02 17.44 21.41
CA PRO A 350 2.26 16.14 22.02
C PRO A 350 3.48 15.42 21.42
N LEU A 351 4.02 14.47 22.18
CA LEU A 351 4.93 13.41 21.71
C LEU A 351 4.10 12.16 21.39
N PHE A 352 4.17 11.65 20.16
CA PHE A 352 3.49 10.42 19.78
C PHE A 352 4.41 9.21 19.87
N ARG A 353 4.02 8.20 20.66
CA ARG A 353 4.74 6.94 20.82
C ARG A 353 3.91 5.73 20.39
N PRO A 354 3.96 5.31 19.11
CA PRO A 354 3.45 4.01 18.71
C PRO A 354 4.21 2.89 19.42
N ILE A 355 3.49 1.90 19.94
CA ILE A 355 4.09 0.69 20.52
C ILE A 355 3.91 -0.47 19.55
N ALA A 356 5.01 -1.14 19.21
CA ALA A 356 5.03 -2.28 18.30
C ALA A 356 5.82 -3.45 18.91
N THR A 357 5.55 -4.67 18.46
CA THR A 357 6.45 -5.81 18.71
C THR A 357 7.41 -6.04 17.54
N ASP A 358 8.43 -6.84 17.78
CA ASP A 358 9.34 -7.37 16.75
C ASP A 358 8.70 -8.48 15.87
N VAL A 359 7.44 -8.84 16.13
CA VAL A 359 6.68 -9.83 15.34
C VAL A 359 6.36 -9.26 13.96
N LYS A 360 6.90 -9.90 12.92
CA LYS A 360 6.77 -9.45 11.52
C LYS A 360 5.33 -9.29 11.07
N ALA A 361 4.43 -10.18 11.48
CA ALA A 361 3.02 -10.07 11.15
C ALA A 361 2.33 -8.82 11.76
N GLU A 362 2.86 -8.24 12.85
CA GLU A 362 2.32 -7.02 13.42
C GLU A 362 2.68 -5.77 12.58
N LYS A 363 3.80 -5.82 11.84
CA LYS A 363 4.23 -4.70 10.97
C LYS A 363 3.18 -4.28 9.95
N ARG A 364 2.31 -5.21 9.52
CA ARG A 364 1.15 -4.90 8.66
C ARG A 364 0.30 -3.78 9.24
N PHE A 365 -0.01 -3.84 10.54
CA PHE A 365 -0.89 -2.88 11.20
C PHE A 365 -0.31 -1.47 11.15
N LEU A 366 0.99 -1.37 11.43
CA LEU A 366 1.73 -0.11 11.43
C LEU A 366 1.83 0.49 10.03
N SER A 367 2.13 -0.34 9.01
CA SER A 367 2.17 0.06 7.59
C SER A 367 0.86 0.72 7.13
N THR A 368 -0.30 0.18 7.51
CA THR A 368 -1.61 0.74 7.11
C THR A 368 -1.85 2.13 7.70
N ILE A 369 -1.41 2.38 8.94
CA ILE A 369 -1.59 3.68 9.62
C ILE A 369 -0.58 4.70 9.09
N ALA A 370 0.67 4.28 8.92
CA ALA A 370 1.74 5.04 8.31
C ALA A 370 1.31 5.65 6.98
N ARG A 371 0.83 4.80 6.06
CA ARG A 371 0.37 5.20 4.73
C ARG A 371 -0.77 6.23 4.79
N ARG A 372 -1.70 6.07 5.74
CA ARG A 372 -2.85 6.97 5.85
C ARG A 372 -2.50 8.29 6.55
N LEU A 373 -1.57 8.31 7.49
CA LEU A 373 -0.99 9.54 8.03
C LEU A 373 -0.30 10.35 6.92
N ASP A 374 0.47 9.67 6.06
CA ASP A 374 1.09 10.28 4.88
C ASP A 374 0.06 10.84 3.88
N THR A 375 -1.00 10.07 3.61
CA THR A 375 -2.11 10.49 2.73
C THR A 375 -2.87 11.68 3.33
N LEU A 376 -3.04 11.73 4.65
CA LEU A 376 -3.72 12.83 5.32
C LEU A 376 -2.94 14.13 5.19
N GLY A 377 -1.60 14.11 5.30
CA GLY A 377 -0.74 15.26 5.00
C GLY A 377 -0.92 15.78 3.58
N ALA A 378 -0.94 14.87 2.59
CA ALA A 378 -1.16 15.19 1.18
C ALA A 378 -2.53 15.86 0.93
N ILE A 379 -3.62 15.32 1.50
CA ILE A 379 -4.99 15.85 1.31
C ILE A 379 -5.21 17.14 2.10
N THR A 380 -4.73 17.22 3.34
CA THR A 380 -5.07 18.31 4.28
C THR A 380 -4.13 19.51 4.20
N ARG A 381 -2.92 19.36 3.64
CA ARG A 381 -1.99 20.50 3.45
C ARG A 381 -1.64 20.75 2.00
N GLY A 382 -1.79 19.78 1.10
CA GLY A 382 -1.21 19.87 -0.23
C GLY A 382 0.32 19.79 -0.20
N GLN A 383 0.91 19.28 0.90
CA GLN A 383 2.34 19.06 1.11
C GLN A 383 2.58 17.92 2.14
N ARG A 384 3.47 16.97 1.82
CA ARG A 384 3.94 15.89 2.74
C ARG A 384 4.94 16.31 3.84
N GLN A 385 5.54 17.49 3.81
CA GLN A 385 6.57 17.82 4.81
C GLN A 385 5.92 18.01 6.20
N THR A 386 6.46 17.25 7.17
CA THR A 386 6.16 17.18 8.62
C THR A 386 4.91 16.37 9.04
N GLY A 387 5.01 15.03 8.99
CA GLY A 387 4.06 14.13 9.65
C GLY A 387 4.61 12.74 10.02
N GLY A 388 5.73 12.32 9.43
CA GLY A 388 6.40 11.06 9.78
C GLY A 388 7.90 11.23 9.81
N GLN A 389 8.45 12.09 10.69
CA GLN A 389 9.89 12.22 10.94
C GLN A 389 10.53 10.84 11.21
N GLY A 390 10.92 10.11 10.16
CA GLY A 390 11.52 8.78 10.28
C GLY A 390 10.63 7.66 10.83
N LEU A 391 9.33 7.89 11.07
CA LEU A 391 8.47 6.89 11.72
C LEU A 391 8.19 5.68 10.82
N PHE A 392 8.13 5.89 9.50
CA PHE A 392 7.89 4.83 8.51
C PHE A 392 8.56 5.17 7.18
N ARG A 393 9.15 4.17 6.54
CA ARG A 393 9.79 4.31 5.23
C ARG A 393 8.79 3.95 4.12
N PRO A 394 8.89 4.53 2.92
CA PRO A 394 8.06 4.13 1.77
C PRO A 394 8.13 2.62 1.47
N GLU A 395 9.29 1.98 1.76
CA GLU A 395 9.51 0.54 1.67
C GLU A 395 8.68 -0.30 2.66
N ASP A 396 8.16 0.29 3.75
CA ASP A 396 7.28 -0.40 4.69
C ASP A 396 5.85 -0.60 4.13
N ASN A 397 5.52 -0.03 2.96
CA ASN A 397 4.22 -0.21 2.31
C ASN A 397 4.09 -1.59 1.64
N LEU A 398 3.61 -2.55 2.43
CA LEU A 398 3.39 -3.94 2.00
C LEU A 398 2.18 -4.14 1.08
N GLU A 399 1.47 -3.10 0.64
CA GLU A 399 0.29 -3.21 -0.24
C GLU A 399 0.53 -2.61 -1.65
N SER A 400 1.76 -2.16 -1.93
CA SER A 400 2.18 -1.60 -3.22
C SER A 400 2.09 -2.62 -4.38
N PRO A 401 2.06 -2.16 -5.65
CA PRO A 401 2.18 -3.04 -6.81
C PRO A 401 3.43 -3.93 -6.74
N TYR A 402 4.56 -3.35 -6.31
CA TYR A 402 5.82 -4.08 -6.09
C TYR A 402 5.68 -5.20 -5.06
N ALA A 403 4.95 -4.96 -3.97
CA ALA A 403 4.67 -5.97 -2.95
C ALA A 403 3.78 -7.10 -3.48
N ARG A 404 2.79 -6.79 -4.33
CA ARG A 404 1.95 -7.82 -4.98
C ARG A 404 2.75 -8.70 -5.94
N ASP A 405 3.66 -8.09 -6.70
CA ASP A 405 4.54 -8.83 -7.62
C ASP A 405 5.58 -9.66 -6.87
N ALA A 406 6.16 -9.12 -5.79
CA ALA A 406 7.05 -9.86 -4.90
C ALA A 406 6.33 -11.07 -4.27
N LEU A 407 5.08 -10.92 -3.86
CA LEU A 407 4.29 -12.02 -3.32
C LEU A 407 4.02 -13.12 -4.36
N ARG A 408 3.68 -12.74 -5.60
CA ARG A 408 3.51 -13.72 -6.69
C ARG A 408 4.79 -14.54 -6.90
N GLN A 409 5.96 -13.90 -6.88
CA GLN A 409 7.23 -14.60 -6.97
C GLN A 409 7.50 -15.51 -5.77
N LEU A 410 7.17 -15.06 -4.55
CA LEU A 410 7.29 -15.90 -3.36
C LEU A 410 6.49 -17.20 -3.52
N TYR A 411 5.25 -17.12 -4.02
CA TYR A 411 4.44 -18.30 -4.29
C TYR A 411 5.09 -19.23 -5.33
N MET A 412 5.67 -18.68 -6.39
CA MET A 412 6.40 -19.50 -7.38
C MET A 412 7.62 -20.19 -6.76
N LEU A 413 8.37 -19.51 -5.89
CA LEU A 413 9.51 -20.11 -5.19
C LEU A 413 9.05 -21.22 -4.23
N LEU A 414 7.93 -21.04 -3.53
CA LEU A 414 7.34 -22.06 -2.66
C LEU A 414 6.95 -23.31 -3.46
N VAL A 415 6.23 -23.14 -4.57
CA VAL A 415 5.83 -24.26 -5.45
C VAL A 415 7.05 -25.02 -5.97
N ARG A 416 8.15 -24.32 -6.26
CA ARG A 416 9.40 -24.91 -6.75
C ARG A 416 10.32 -25.44 -5.64
N GLY A 417 9.91 -25.36 -4.37
CA GLY A 417 10.74 -25.79 -3.24
C GLY A 417 12.02 -24.98 -3.05
N LYS A 418 12.04 -23.70 -3.48
CA LYS A 418 13.22 -22.82 -3.43
C LYS A 418 13.26 -21.88 -2.22
N VAL A 419 12.27 -21.97 -1.32
CA VAL A 419 12.27 -21.22 -0.06
C VAL A 419 12.89 -22.10 1.02
N GLU A 420 14.13 -21.78 1.41
CA GLU A 420 14.81 -22.49 2.49
C GLU A 420 14.01 -22.38 3.79
N GLY A 421 13.87 -23.50 4.50
CA GLY A 421 13.08 -23.56 5.73
C GLY A 421 11.55 -23.63 5.50
N CYS A 422 11.03 -23.53 4.28
CA CYS A 422 9.58 -23.66 4.05
C CYS A 422 9.25 -24.41 2.76
N SER A 423 8.81 -25.67 2.90
CA SER A 423 8.23 -26.43 1.78
C SER A 423 6.82 -25.95 1.44
N LEU A 424 6.35 -26.26 0.23
CA LEU A 424 4.97 -26.00 -0.17
C LEU A 424 3.98 -26.61 0.84
N ASP A 425 4.17 -27.88 1.21
CA ASP A 425 3.30 -28.56 2.18
C ASP A 425 3.29 -27.87 3.55
N ARG A 426 4.46 -27.46 4.04
CA ARG A 426 4.59 -26.70 5.31
C ARG A 426 3.82 -25.37 5.22
N PHE A 427 3.96 -24.65 4.11
CA PHE A 427 3.26 -23.39 3.87
C PHE A 427 1.74 -23.59 3.83
N GLU A 428 1.24 -24.53 3.02
CA GLU A 428 -0.20 -24.75 2.86
C GLU A 428 -0.83 -25.25 4.15
N SER A 429 -0.16 -26.17 4.86
CA SER A 429 -0.65 -26.73 6.13
C SER A 429 -0.64 -25.72 7.28
N ALA A 430 0.27 -24.74 7.26
CA ALA A 430 0.33 -23.71 8.30
C ALA A 430 -0.59 -22.51 8.01
N THR A 431 -0.78 -22.16 6.72
CA THR A 431 -1.55 -20.97 6.32
C THR A 431 -2.98 -21.25 5.90
N GLY A 432 -3.27 -22.48 5.47
CA GLY A 432 -4.55 -22.82 4.85
C GLY A 432 -4.71 -22.36 3.41
N LEU A 433 -3.67 -21.77 2.82
CA LEU A 433 -3.71 -21.30 1.44
C LEU A 433 -3.35 -22.44 0.51
N LYS A 434 -4.10 -22.57 -0.58
CA LYS A 434 -3.80 -23.49 -1.67
C LYS A 434 -3.22 -22.73 -2.84
N LEU A 435 -2.00 -23.10 -3.25
CA LEU A 435 -1.30 -22.55 -4.41
C LEU A 435 -1.44 -23.46 -5.64
N MET A 436 -1.74 -24.74 -5.42
CA MET A 436 -1.93 -25.73 -6.47
C MET A 436 -3.35 -26.33 -6.51
N ASP A 437 -3.72 -26.83 -7.68
CA ASP A 437 -4.90 -27.67 -7.93
C ASP A 437 -4.52 -28.94 -8.71
N SER A 438 -5.51 -29.71 -9.18
CA SER A 438 -5.29 -30.95 -9.94
C SER A 438 -4.59 -30.75 -11.29
N THR A 439 -4.54 -29.52 -11.79
CA THR A 439 -3.99 -29.16 -13.11
C THR A 439 -2.66 -28.40 -13.02
N GLY A 440 -2.26 -27.94 -11.84
CA GLY A 440 -0.98 -27.26 -11.63
C GLY A 440 -1.10 -26.13 -10.63
N ILE A 441 -0.45 -25.00 -10.92
CA ILE A 441 -0.62 -23.78 -10.13
C ILE A 441 -1.99 -23.18 -10.42
N LYS A 442 -2.67 -22.70 -9.38
CA LYS A 442 -3.98 -22.05 -9.55
C LYS A 442 -3.86 -20.75 -10.34
N ASP A 443 -4.79 -20.53 -11.26
CA ASP A 443 -4.91 -19.27 -12.02
C ASP A 443 -5.09 -18.05 -11.09
N GLU A 444 -5.95 -18.20 -10.07
CA GLU A 444 -6.19 -17.17 -9.07
C GLU A 444 -5.44 -17.48 -7.76
N LEU A 445 -4.27 -16.85 -7.62
CA LEU A 445 -3.45 -16.93 -6.41
C LEU A 445 -3.98 -16.03 -5.28
N PRO A 446 -3.77 -16.39 -3.99
CA PRO A 446 -4.29 -15.61 -2.87
C PRO A 446 -3.70 -14.18 -2.83
N PRO A 447 -4.53 -13.12 -2.69
CA PRO A 447 -4.06 -11.75 -2.71
C PRO A 447 -3.24 -11.38 -1.45
N ILE A 448 -2.49 -10.28 -1.54
CA ILE A 448 -1.58 -9.84 -0.48
C ILE A 448 -2.26 -9.59 0.87
N THR A 449 -3.48 -9.06 0.85
CA THR A 449 -4.28 -8.83 2.05
C THR A 449 -4.60 -10.15 2.77
N THR A 450 -4.85 -11.22 2.01
CA THR A 450 -5.07 -12.58 2.53
C THR A 450 -3.77 -13.16 3.07
N PHE A 451 -2.67 -13.09 2.31
CA PHE A 451 -1.35 -13.56 2.76
C PHE A 451 -0.95 -12.94 4.10
N LEU A 452 -0.98 -11.62 4.20
CA LEU A 452 -0.64 -10.89 5.42
C LEU A 452 -1.59 -11.23 6.58
N ASN A 453 -2.84 -11.64 6.31
CA ASN A 453 -3.79 -12.10 7.34
C ASN A 453 -3.48 -13.52 7.83
N ARG A 454 -2.77 -14.32 7.04
CA ARG A 454 -2.33 -15.67 7.42
C ARG A 454 -1.09 -15.63 8.29
N LEU A 455 -0.16 -14.72 8.01
CA LEU A 455 1.11 -14.59 8.75
C LEU A 455 0.90 -14.44 10.27
N LEU A 456 -0.16 -13.75 10.70
CA LEU A 456 -0.43 -13.49 12.11
C LEU A 456 -0.57 -14.76 12.97
N ALA A 457 -0.99 -15.89 12.40
CA ALA A 457 -1.15 -17.14 13.16
C ALA A 457 -0.05 -18.17 12.87
N LEU A 458 1.06 -17.75 12.26
CA LEU A 458 2.24 -18.60 12.05
C LEU A 458 3.20 -18.46 13.22
N THR A 459 4.01 -19.48 13.47
CA THR A 459 5.10 -19.40 14.46
C THR A 459 6.07 -18.26 14.10
N ILE A 460 6.74 -17.68 15.09
CA ILE A 460 7.70 -16.59 14.89
C ILE A 460 8.81 -17.00 13.93
N GLU A 461 9.28 -18.25 14.01
CA GLU A 461 10.26 -18.79 13.06
C GLU A 461 9.73 -18.82 11.62
N LEU A 462 8.52 -19.35 11.40
CA LEU A 462 7.96 -19.45 10.05
C LEU A 462 7.60 -18.07 9.47
N GLN A 463 7.17 -17.14 10.32
CA GLN A 463 7.03 -15.73 9.94
C GLN A 463 8.39 -15.19 9.48
N GLY A 464 9.46 -15.42 10.24
CA GLY A 464 10.81 -15.01 9.88
C GLY A 464 11.26 -15.54 8.52
N VAL A 465 11.05 -16.83 8.25
CA VAL A 465 11.40 -17.48 6.98
C VAL A 465 10.65 -16.83 5.80
N LEU A 466 9.32 -16.77 5.88
CA LEU A 466 8.49 -16.28 4.78
C LEU A 466 8.68 -14.77 4.55
N PHE A 467 8.79 -14.00 5.64
CA PHE A 467 8.91 -12.55 5.55
C PHE A 467 10.29 -12.12 5.07
N THR A 468 11.36 -12.82 5.46
CA THR A 468 12.71 -12.55 4.94
C THR A 468 12.78 -12.79 3.44
N ALA A 469 12.25 -13.93 2.96
CA ALA A 469 12.20 -14.22 1.52
C ALA A 469 11.34 -13.18 0.77
N PHE A 470 10.22 -12.77 1.36
CA PHE A 470 9.37 -11.73 0.81
C PHE A 470 10.05 -10.35 0.73
N GLU A 471 10.69 -9.90 1.83
CA GLU A 471 11.40 -8.61 1.90
C GLU A 471 12.55 -8.56 0.88
N GLN A 472 13.27 -9.66 0.68
CA GLN A 472 14.32 -9.76 -0.35
C GLN A 472 13.76 -9.57 -1.77
N LEU A 473 12.64 -10.24 -2.09
CA LEU A 473 11.97 -10.09 -3.39
C LEU A 473 11.43 -8.68 -3.58
N LEU A 474 10.84 -8.09 -2.54
CA LEU A 474 10.33 -6.72 -2.57
C LEU A 474 11.46 -5.72 -2.82
N THR A 475 12.57 -5.87 -2.08
CA THR A 475 13.77 -5.03 -2.24
C THR A 475 14.29 -5.10 -3.68
N ALA A 476 14.47 -6.32 -4.21
CA ALA A 476 14.93 -6.51 -5.59
C ALA A 476 13.97 -5.90 -6.63
N ARG A 477 12.65 -5.94 -6.39
CA ARG A 477 11.65 -5.33 -7.28
C ARG A 477 11.67 -3.81 -7.22
N ILE A 478 11.85 -3.24 -6.03
CA ILE A 478 11.99 -1.80 -5.84
C ILE A 478 13.28 -1.31 -6.50
N GLU A 479 14.42 -1.95 -6.22
CA GLU A 479 15.71 -1.62 -6.84
C GLU A 479 15.67 -1.73 -8.37
N GLY A 480 15.04 -2.78 -8.89
CA GLY A 480 14.82 -2.96 -10.32
C GLY A 480 13.99 -1.84 -10.92
N ALA A 481 12.89 -1.46 -10.26
CA ALA A 481 12.03 -0.36 -10.70
C ALA A 481 12.75 1.00 -10.61
N ILE A 482 13.60 1.22 -9.60
CA ILE A 482 14.41 2.44 -9.47
C ILE A 482 15.40 2.49 -10.63
N ALA A 483 16.11 1.39 -10.92
CA ALA A 483 17.07 1.31 -12.01
C ALA A 483 16.44 1.51 -13.39
N SER A 484 15.21 1.03 -13.61
CA SER A 484 14.47 1.28 -14.85
C SER A 484 13.74 2.62 -14.88
N GLY A 485 13.85 3.43 -13.83
CA GLY A 485 13.12 4.70 -13.72
C GLY A 485 11.60 4.55 -13.63
N THR A 486 11.09 3.36 -13.31
CA THR A 486 9.65 3.03 -13.20
C THR A 486 9.15 2.97 -11.75
N TYR A 487 10.03 3.15 -10.75
CA TYR A 487 9.65 3.21 -9.34
C TYR A 487 8.81 4.44 -9.00
N ASP A 488 7.59 4.24 -8.50
CA ASP A 488 6.70 5.29 -8.01
C ASP A 488 6.89 5.46 -6.49
N ALA A 489 7.67 6.48 -6.10
CA ALA A 489 7.88 6.86 -4.70
C ALA A 489 6.81 7.84 -4.17
N GLY A 490 5.81 8.23 -4.98
CA GLY A 490 4.92 9.37 -4.73
C GLY A 490 5.51 10.69 -5.26
N LEU A 491 5.33 11.79 -4.52
CA LEU A 491 5.94 13.08 -4.87
C LEU A 491 7.45 13.02 -4.70
N GLU A 492 8.17 13.01 -5.81
CA GLU A 492 9.62 13.05 -5.84
C GLU A 492 10.09 14.49 -5.69
N THR A 493 10.91 14.76 -4.66
CA THR A 493 11.62 16.04 -4.56
C THR A 493 12.86 15.95 -5.43
N LEU A 494 12.89 16.70 -6.52
CA LEU A 494 14.10 16.81 -7.33
C LEU A 494 15.15 17.55 -6.51
N THR A 495 16.33 16.93 -6.42
CA THR A 495 17.50 17.50 -5.76
C THR A 495 18.55 17.76 -6.81
N ALA A 496 19.10 18.97 -6.80
CA ALA A 496 20.19 19.38 -7.67
C ALA A 496 21.04 20.40 -6.91
N GLU A 497 22.21 20.71 -7.43
CA GLU A 497 23.01 21.83 -6.91
C GLU A 497 22.28 23.15 -7.14
N ARG A 498 21.57 23.25 -8.28
CA ARG A 498 20.75 24.40 -8.65
C ARG A 498 19.55 24.04 -9.51
N PHE A 499 18.47 24.79 -9.31
CA PHE A 499 17.30 24.82 -10.21
C PHE A 499 17.01 26.26 -10.61
N ILE A 500 17.05 26.54 -11.91
CA ILE A 500 16.80 27.87 -12.48
C ILE A 500 15.66 27.75 -13.49
N VAL A 501 14.56 28.48 -13.27
CA VAL A 501 13.48 28.59 -14.25
C VAL A 501 13.95 29.51 -15.38
N THR A 502 14.10 28.95 -16.58
CA THR A 502 14.60 29.68 -17.75
C THR A 502 13.49 30.19 -18.67
N ASP A 503 12.33 29.53 -18.68
CA ASP A 503 11.16 29.97 -19.44
C ASP A 503 9.85 29.67 -18.72
N ARG A 504 8.84 30.51 -18.96
CA ARG A 504 7.48 30.36 -18.43
C ARG A 504 6.46 30.67 -19.50
N LYS A 505 5.60 29.69 -19.80
CA LYS A 505 4.51 29.88 -20.76
C LYS A 505 3.18 29.40 -20.21
N THR A 506 2.18 30.27 -20.21
CA THR A 506 0.80 29.88 -19.87
C THR A 506 0.22 29.06 -21.01
N ILE A 507 -0.27 27.86 -20.70
CA ILE A 507 -0.87 26.93 -21.67
C ILE A 507 -2.37 26.75 -21.47
N TYR A 508 -2.91 27.17 -20.32
CA TYR A 508 -4.35 27.18 -20.05
C TYR A 508 -4.68 28.22 -18.98
N VAL A 509 -5.86 28.83 -19.09
CA VAL A 509 -6.42 29.75 -18.09
C VAL A 509 -7.86 29.31 -17.81
N HIS A 510 -8.16 29.05 -16.55
CA HIS A 510 -9.49 28.61 -16.16
C HIS A 510 -10.50 29.77 -16.25
N PRO A 511 -11.60 29.64 -17.02
CA PRO A 511 -12.48 30.75 -17.34
C PRO A 511 -13.24 31.31 -16.13
N GLY A 512 -13.53 30.48 -15.11
CA GLY A 512 -14.28 30.90 -13.94
C GLY A 512 -13.44 31.54 -12.81
N THR A 513 -12.16 31.19 -12.71
CA THR A 513 -11.31 31.55 -11.54
C THR A 513 -10.06 32.32 -11.93
N GLY A 514 -9.71 32.37 -13.21
CA GLY A 514 -8.46 32.95 -13.70
C GLY A 514 -7.21 32.16 -13.32
N ALA A 515 -7.37 30.99 -12.69
CA ALA A 515 -6.24 30.14 -12.32
C ALA A 515 -5.55 29.60 -13.58
N GLU A 516 -4.22 29.71 -13.63
CA GLU A 516 -3.44 29.36 -14.82
C GLU A 516 -2.77 28.00 -14.69
N THR A 517 -2.58 27.35 -15.85
CA THR A 517 -1.62 26.25 -16.03
C THR A 517 -0.43 26.78 -16.82
N ARG A 518 0.78 26.54 -16.31
CA ARG A 518 2.02 27.03 -16.89
C ARG A 518 2.95 25.88 -17.23
N LEU A 519 3.56 25.92 -18.40
CA LEU A 519 4.73 25.14 -18.74
C LEU A 519 5.98 25.92 -18.34
N LEU A 520 6.87 25.28 -17.58
CA LEU A 520 8.16 25.81 -17.18
C LEU A 520 9.28 25.04 -17.86
N ALA A 521 10.27 25.74 -18.42
CA ALA A 521 11.57 25.17 -18.71
C ALA A 521 12.50 25.47 -17.53
N ILE A 522 13.15 24.45 -16.99
CA ILE A 522 13.98 24.57 -15.79
C ILE A 522 15.32 23.93 -16.10
N THR A 523 16.39 24.71 -15.95
CA THR A 523 17.76 24.18 -15.99
C THR A 523 18.09 23.59 -14.63
N GLN A 524 18.44 22.31 -14.63
CA GLN A 524 18.87 21.52 -13.48
C GLN A 524 20.38 21.31 -13.60
N ARG A 525 21.12 21.74 -12.58
CA ARG A 525 22.57 21.54 -12.48
C ARG A 525 22.90 20.47 -11.44
N GLU A 526 23.51 19.39 -11.86
CA GLU A 526 23.91 18.29 -10.98
C GLU A 526 25.42 18.18 -10.91
N ARG A 527 25.96 17.92 -9.72
CA ARG A 527 27.38 17.61 -9.55
C ARG A 527 27.63 16.17 -9.97
N ASN A 528 28.53 15.97 -10.92
CA ASN A 528 28.95 14.63 -11.32
C ASN A 528 29.79 14.02 -10.20
N ARG A 529 29.46 12.78 -9.83
CA ARG A 529 30.16 12.03 -8.77
C ARG A 529 30.66 10.72 -9.37
N PRO A 530 31.75 10.75 -10.17
CA PRO A 530 32.24 9.53 -10.78
C PRO A 530 32.73 8.55 -9.71
N LEU A 531 32.53 7.26 -9.96
CA LEU A 531 33.09 6.20 -9.13
C LEU A 531 34.62 6.27 -9.20
N THR A 532 35.24 6.61 -8.07
CA THR A 532 36.70 6.75 -7.99
C THR A 532 37.41 5.44 -8.33
N LEU A 533 38.64 5.51 -8.86
CA LEU A 533 39.44 4.32 -9.15
C LEU A 533 39.61 3.42 -7.92
N ALA A 534 39.86 3.99 -6.75
CA ALA A 534 39.97 3.22 -5.51
C ALA A 534 38.68 2.49 -5.15
N ALA A 535 37.52 3.13 -5.31
CA ALA A 535 36.23 2.48 -5.08
C ALA A 535 35.93 1.39 -6.13
N ALA A 536 36.28 1.64 -7.40
CA ALA A 536 36.16 0.66 -8.47
C ALA A 536 37.00 -0.60 -8.18
N LEU A 537 38.26 -0.42 -7.79
CA LEU A 537 39.15 -1.52 -7.38
C LEU A 537 38.70 -2.20 -6.09
N GLY A 538 38.05 -1.48 -5.18
CA GLY A 538 37.48 -2.04 -3.95
C GLY A 538 36.46 -3.15 -4.20
N HIS A 539 35.79 -3.17 -5.35
CA HIS A 539 34.87 -4.25 -5.73
C HIS A 539 35.57 -5.60 -5.95
N LEU A 540 36.89 -5.63 -6.14
CA LEU A 540 37.69 -6.87 -6.23
C LEU A 540 37.76 -7.65 -4.90
N ALA A 541 37.23 -7.10 -3.80
CA ALA A 541 36.98 -7.88 -2.59
C ALA A 541 36.03 -9.07 -2.85
N ASP A 542 35.13 -8.95 -3.85
CA ASP A 542 34.40 -10.10 -4.38
C ASP A 542 35.26 -10.84 -5.42
N ARG A 543 35.56 -12.11 -5.15
CA ARG A 543 36.35 -12.98 -6.03
C ARG A 543 35.73 -13.20 -7.42
N ARG A 544 34.46 -12.83 -7.61
CA ARG A 544 33.75 -12.94 -8.88
C ARG A 544 33.81 -11.64 -9.71
N ALA A 545 34.37 -10.56 -9.16
CA ALA A 545 34.54 -9.32 -9.89
C ALA A 545 35.68 -9.42 -10.91
N LYS A 546 35.54 -8.73 -12.05
CA LYS A 546 36.56 -8.68 -13.11
C LYS A 546 36.79 -7.24 -13.56
N LEU A 547 38.05 -6.90 -13.83
CA LEU A 547 38.41 -5.65 -14.48
C LEU A 547 38.33 -5.84 -15.99
N LEU A 548 37.61 -4.98 -16.68
CA LEU A 548 37.40 -5.08 -18.11
C LEU A 548 37.84 -3.79 -18.82
N VAL A 549 38.37 -3.94 -20.03
CA VAL A 549 38.57 -2.85 -21.00
C VAL A 549 37.87 -3.23 -22.31
N ASN A 550 37.21 -2.26 -22.92
CA ASN A 550 36.54 -2.47 -24.20
C ASN A 550 37.52 -2.27 -25.35
N GLU A 551 37.78 -3.30 -26.16
CA GLU A 551 38.81 -3.26 -27.21
C GLU A 551 38.53 -2.21 -28.31
N ARG A 552 37.26 -1.88 -28.57
CA ARG A 552 36.88 -0.90 -29.59
C ARG A 552 36.94 0.54 -29.10
N SER A 553 36.50 0.78 -27.87
CA SER A 553 36.35 2.14 -27.33
C SER A 553 37.45 2.54 -26.36
N GLY A 554 38.29 1.60 -25.90
CA GLY A 554 39.33 1.83 -24.90
C GLY A 554 38.79 2.14 -23.49
N ARG A 555 37.48 2.08 -23.28
CA ARG A 555 36.82 2.41 -22.00
C ARG A 555 36.93 1.26 -21.00
N ALA A 556 36.92 1.58 -19.71
CA ALA A 556 37.04 0.60 -18.64
C ALA A 556 35.69 0.33 -17.96
N ALA A 557 35.51 -0.90 -17.45
CA ALA A 557 34.36 -1.30 -16.65
C ALA A 557 34.77 -2.33 -15.58
N VAL A 558 34.18 -2.26 -14.39
CA VAL A 558 34.24 -3.35 -13.41
C VAL A 558 33.02 -4.22 -13.58
N GLN A 559 33.21 -5.48 -13.91
CA GLN A 559 32.14 -6.46 -13.89
C GLN A 559 31.97 -6.98 -12.46
N VAL A 560 30.78 -6.87 -11.91
CA VAL A 560 30.40 -7.48 -10.63
C VAL A 560 29.18 -8.37 -10.79
N PRO A 561 29.01 -9.41 -9.95
CA PRO A 561 27.76 -10.15 -9.90
C PRO A 561 26.59 -9.21 -9.57
N THR A 562 25.44 -9.45 -10.18
CA THR A 562 24.19 -8.75 -9.84
C THR A 562 23.05 -9.75 -9.69
N THR A 563 21.91 -9.29 -9.18
CA THR A 563 20.73 -10.12 -8.97
C THR A 563 20.29 -10.76 -10.30
N SER A 564 20.16 -12.08 -10.30
CA SER A 564 19.59 -12.81 -11.43
C SER A 564 18.09 -12.51 -11.54
N ILE A 565 17.55 -12.51 -12.75
CA ILE A 565 16.11 -12.33 -12.98
C ILE A 565 15.48 -13.67 -13.36
N MET A 566 14.25 -13.89 -12.93
CA MET A 566 13.46 -15.03 -13.37
C MET A 566 12.67 -14.62 -14.61
N LEU A 567 12.89 -15.33 -15.71
CA LEU A 567 12.18 -15.13 -16.97
C LEU A 567 10.74 -15.67 -16.88
N ASP A 568 9.90 -15.32 -17.85
CA ASP A 568 8.48 -15.68 -17.87
C ASP A 568 8.25 -17.21 -17.95
N ASP A 569 9.22 -17.96 -18.47
CA ASP A 569 9.26 -19.42 -18.49
C ASP A 569 9.76 -20.05 -17.17
N GLY A 570 10.23 -19.22 -16.24
CA GLY A 570 10.75 -19.64 -14.96
C GLY A 570 12.24 -19.94 -14.90
N GLU A 571 12.97 -19.82 -16.00
CA GLU A 571 14.43 -19.93 -15.97
C GLU A 571 15.05 -18.75 -15.22
N ILE A 572 16.19 -19.00 -14.57
CA ILE A 572 16.95 -17.96 -13.88
C ILE A 572 18.03 -17.47 -14.84
N GLU A 573 17.87 -16.27 -15.37
CA GLU A 573 18.88 -15.61 -16.17
C GLU A 573 19.92 -14.95 -15.26
N ARG A 574 21.13 -15.51 -15.27
CA ARG A 574 22.28 -14.90 -14.57
C ARG A 574 22.71 -13.64 -15.28
N ARG A 575 22.94 -12.58 -14.50
CA ARG A 575 23.32 -11.26 -14.98
C ARG A 575 24.60 -10.79 -14.28
N VAL A 576 25.30 -9.90 -14.95
CA VAL A 576 26.41 -9.12 -14.41
C VAL A 576 26.10 -7.64 -14.52
N ARG A 577 26.70 -6.85 -13.64
CA ARG A 577 26.65 -5.39 -13.68
C ARG A 577 28.02 -4.88 -14.08
N LEU A 578 28.06 -4.10 -15.15
CA LEU A 578 29.24 -3.35 -15.58
C LEU A 578 29.18 -1.97 -14.96
N LEU A 579 30.05 -1.72 -13.98
CA LEU A 579 30.23 -0.42 -13.35
C LEU A 579 31.25 0.37 -14.14
N ARG A 580 30.92 1.62 -14.47
CA ARG A 580 31.79 2.60 -15.14
C ARG A 580 31.82 3.87 -14.28
N PRO A 581 32.71 4.84 -14.54
CA PRO A 581 32.80 6.07 -13.76
C PRO A 581 31.45 6.76 -13.54
N MET A 582 30.63 6.93 -14.58
CA MET A 582 29.34 7.64 -14.50
C MET A 582 28.12 6.77 -14.77
N GLU A 583 28.31 5.50 -15.15
CA GLU A 583 27.24 4.63 -15.62
C GLU A 583 27.32 3.26 -14.95
N ALA A 584 26.17 2.59 -14.87
CA ALA A 584 26.15 1.18 -14.53
C ALA A 584 25.11 0.46 -15.40
N HIS A 585 25.52 -0.61 -16.07
CA HIS A 585 24.67 -1.36 -16.97
C HIS A 585 24.56 -2.83 -16.53
N ASN A 586 23.34 -3.36 -16.45
CA ASN A 586 23.10 -4.76 -16.11
C ASN A 586 22.79 -5.57 -17.36
N MET A 587 23.54 -6.62 -17.62
CA MET A 587 23.33 -7.48 -18.78
C MET A 587 23.40 -8.98 -18.46
N PRO A 588 22.75 -9.84 -19.27
CA PRO A 588 22.88 -11.28 -19.13
C PRO A 588 24.33 -11.72 -19.30
N VAL A 589 24.76 -12.71 -18.52
CA VAL A 589 26.11 -13.28 -18.65
C VAL A 589 26.33 -13.81 -20.06
N ARG A 590 25.32 -14.46 -20.65
CA ARG A 590 25.36 -14.95 -22.04
C ARG A 590 25.59 -13.87 -23.10
N ALA A 591 25.18 -12.63 -22.81
CA ALA A 591 25.34 -11.52 -23.75
C ALA A 591 26.75 -10.92 -23.69
N MET A 592 27.55 -11.24 -22.66
CA MET A 592 28.95 -10.76 -22.56
C MET A 592 29.81 -11.29 -23.71
N ASP A 593 29.54 -12.51 -24.17
CA ASP A 593 30.29 -13.15 -25.26
C ASP A 593 30.13 -12.42 -26.60
N GLU A 594 29.06 -11.62 -26.75
CA GLU A 594 28.77 -10.81 -27.93
C GLU A 594 29.31 -9.37 -27.82
N THR A 595 29.94 -9.03 -26.69
CA THR A 595 30.52 -7.70 -26.46
C THR A 595 32.01 -7.63 -26.80
N HIS A 596 32.55 -6.42 -26.82
CA HIS A 596 33.99 -6.17 -26.98
C HIS A 596 34.70 -5.94 -25.64
N TRP A 597 34.10 -6.38 -24.52
CA TRP A 597 34.72 -6.26 -23.20
C TRP A 597 35.65 -7.44 -22.95
N ILE A 598 36.93 -7.16 -22.77
CA ILE A 598 37.94 -8.16 -22.43
C ILE A 598 38.47 -7.95 -21.02
N GLU A 599 38.90 -9.03 -20.38
CA GLU A 599 39.55 -8.96 -19.08
C GLU A 599 40.90 -8.23 -19.20
N ALA A 600 41.10 -7.23 -18.35
CA ALA A 600 42.27 -6.38 -18.34
C ALA A 600 43.05 -6.56 -17.05
N ASP A 601 44.38 -6.39 -17.12
CA ASP A 601 45.19 -6.27 -15.91
C ASP A 601 44.91 -4.94 -15.19
N HIS A 602 45.45 -4.85 -13.97
CA HIS A 602 45.23 -3.71 -13.10
C HIS A 602 45.71 -2.39 -13.72
N ASP A 603 46.84 -2.40 -14.44
CA ASP A 603 47.47 -1.18 -14.95
C ASP A 603 46.73 -0.66 -16.19
N ALA A 604 46.38 -1.56 -17.11
CA ALA A 604 45.57 -1.22 -18.28
C ALA A 604 44.19 -0.69 -17.89
N PHE A 605 43.54 -1.33 -16.91
CA PHE A 605 42.27 -0.86 -16.36
C PHE A 605 42.41 0.50 -15.67
N ALA A 606 43.40 0.68 -14.80
CA ALA A 606 43.61 1.91 -14.06
C ALA A 606 43.89 3.10 -14.99
N ALA A 607 44.68 2.89 -16.05
CA ALA A 607 44.94 3.90 -17.07
C ALA A 607 43.66 4.31 -17.80
N ALA A 608 42.88 3.34 -18.30
CA ALA A 608 41.63 3.61 -19.01
C ALA A 608 40.57 4.27 -18.10
N TRP A 609 40.46 3.83 -16.84
CA TRP A 609 39.52 4.39 -15.87
C TRP A 609 39.89 5.82 -15.46
N THR A 610 41.18 6.09 -15.24
CA THR A 610 41.66 7.43 -14.89
C THR A 610 41.49 8.41 -16.05
N ALA A 611 41.75 7.95 -17.29
CA ALA A 611 41.48 8.75 -18.48
C ALA A 611 40.00 9.11 -18.59
N GLU A 612 39.09 8.16 -18.34
CA GLU A 612 37.65 8.42 -18.39
C GLU A 612 37.19 9.38 -17.28
N ILE A 613 37.69 9.22 -16.03
CA ILE A 613 37.37 10.17 -14.94
C ILE A 613 37.84 11.59 -15.29
N ALA A 614 39.01 11.74 -15.91
CA ALA A 614 39.55 13.06 -16.26
C ALA A 614 38.68 13.80 -17.29
N GLU A 615 37.89 13.08 -18.08
CA GLU A 615 36.93 13.64 -19.03
C GLU A 615 35.56 13.98 -18.40
N VAL A 616 35.31 13.58 -17.14
CA VAL A 616 34.03 13.86 -16.46
C VAL A 616 34.03 15.31 -15.96
N PRO A 617 33.13 16.18 -16.48
CA PRO A 617 33.03 17.55 -15.99
C PRO A 617 32.53 17.56 -14.55
N GLU A 618 32.88 18.58 -13.76
CA GLU A 618 32.45 18.68 -12.35
C GLU A 618 30.91 18.75 -12.21
N PHE A 619 30.24 19.37 -13.19
CA PHE A 619 28.79 19.52 -13.22
C PHE A 619 28.23 19.16 -14.61
N ALA A 620 26.99 18.68 -14.63
CA ALA A 620 26.19 18.52 -15.83
C ALA A 620 24.93 19.37 -15.70
N ASP A 621 24.65 20.16 -16.74
CA ASP A 621 23.42 20.94 -16.87
C ASP A 621 22.45 20.18 -17.79
N SER A 622 21.19 20.06 -17.39
CA SER A 622 20.12 19.50 -18.22
C SER A 622 18.87 20.35 -18.11
N THR A 623 18.04 20.34 -19.15
CA THR A 623 16.75 21.07 -19.14
C THR A 623 15.62 20.10 -18.92
N ILE A 624 14.82 20.37 -17.89
CA ILE A 624 13.57 19.66 -17.62
C ILE A 624 12.38 20.58 -17.92
N HIS A 625 11.29 20.00 -18.40
CA HIS A 625 10.05 20.71 -18.67
C HIS A 625 9.00 20.26 -17.65
N VAL A 626 8.37 21.21 -16.97
CA VAL A 626 7.42 20.93 -15.89
C VAL A 626 6.13 21.73 -16.10
N VAL A 627 5.00 21.04 -16.17
CA VAL A 627 3.68 21.69 -16.18
C VAL A 627 3.19 21.86 -14.74
N THR A 628 2.94 23.09 -14.34
CA THR A 628 2.52 23.50 -12.99
C THR A 628 1.31 24.43 -13.03
N GLY A 629 0.81 24.87 -11.87
CA GLY A 629 -0.47 25.58 -11.77
C GLY A 629 -1.64 24.61 -11.82
N LEU A 630 -2.79 25.01 -12.34
CA LEU A 630 -4.02 24.21 -12.32
C LEU A 630 -3.95 23.04 -13.32
N LEU A 631 -3.77 21.80 -12.88
CA LEU A 631 -3.57 20.65 -13.78
C LEU A 631 -4.85 19.87 -14.06
N LEU A 632 -5.80 19.87 -13.12
CA LEU A 632 -7.00 19.06 -13.18
C LEU A 632 -7.86 19.27 -14.45
N PRO A 633 -8.11 20.51 -14.94
CA PRO A 633 -8.88 20.72 -16.17
C PRO A 633 -8.20 20.20 -17.42
N ILE A 634 -6.85 20.15 -17.43
CA ILE A 634 -6.06 19.70 -18.57
C ILE A 634 -5.51 18.29 -18.39
N TRP A 635 -6.03 17.52 -17.42
CA TRP A 635 -5.42 16.26 -17.01
C TRP A 635 -5.26 15.26 -18.16
N LYS A 636 -6.24 15.22 -19.08
CA LYS A 636 -6.22 14.36 -20.26
C LYS A 636 -5.28 14.82 -21.38
N SER A 637 -4.91 16.10 -21.45
CA SER A 637 -3.99 16.61 -22.48
C SER A 637 -2.52 16.45 -22.09
N LEU A 638 -2.25 16.14 -20.82
CA LEU A 638 -0.92 15.82 -20.32
C LEU A 638 -0.47 14.42 -20.79
N PRO A 639 0.83 14.22 -21.10
CA PRO A 639 1.31 13.01 -21.77
C PRO A 639 1.33 11.80 -20.84
N ASN A 640 0.72 10.69 -21.25
CA ASN A 640 0.62 9.45 -20.45
C ASN A 640 1.95 8.74 -20.17
N GLU A 641 3.05 9.17 -20.81
CA GLU A 641 4.40 8.61 -20.66
C GLU A 641 4.93 8.70 -19.23
N SER A 642 4.54 9.74 -18.48
CA SER A 642 4.89 9.90 -17.06
C SER A 642 3.76 10.61 -16.33
N THR A 643 3.02 9.92 -15.46
CA THR A 643 1.99 10.50 -14.57
C THR A 643 2.60 11.13 -13.31
N ARG A 644 3.93 11.15 -13.19
CA ARG A 644 4.62 11.59 -11.98
C ARG A 644 4.58 13.09 -11.78
N VAL A 645 4.31 13.49 -10.53
CA VAL A 645 4.38 14.87 -10.08
C VAL A 645 5.64 15.05 -9.25
N TYR A 646 6.41 16.08 -9.59
CA TYR A 646 7.65 16.44 -8.93
C TYR A 646 7.49 17.69 -8.10
N ARG A 647 8.27 17.78 -7.04
CA ARG A 647 8.52 19.01 -6.29
C ARG A 647 9.95 19.45 -6.51
N LEU A 648 10.16 20.74 -6.66
CA LEU A 648 11.49 21.33 -6.61
C LEU A 648 11.42 22.69 -5.96
N GLN A 649 12.54 23.10 -5.37
CA GLN A 649 12.75 24.46 -4.90
C GLN A 649 13.87 25.06 -5.74
N THR A 650 13.58 26.19 -6.36
CA THR A 650 14.54 26.96 -7.14
C THR A 650 15.47 27.73 -6.23
N ASP A 651 16.58 28.21 -6.79
CA ASP A 651 17.61 28.93 -6.04
C ASP A 651 17.09 30.24 -5.43
N ASP A 652 16.06 30.85 -6.03
CA ASP A 652 15.36 32.05 -5.54
C ASP A 652 14.28 31.75 -4.48
N GLY A 653 14.10 30.47 -4.12
CA GLY A 653 13.19 30.03 -3.07
C GLY A 653 11.76 29.71 -3.53
N GLU A 654 11.45 29.80 -4.83
CA GLU A 654 10.15 29.38 -5.35
C GLU A 654 9.96 27.86 -5.23
N ARG A 655 8.80 27.45 -4.73
CA ARG A 655 8.42 26.04 -4.64
C ARG A 655 7.50 25.68 -5.80
N ILE A 656 7.98 24.79 -6.66
CA ILE A 656 7.24 24.34 -7.85
C ILE A 656 6.74 22.92 -7.60
N ILE A 657 5.45 22.68 -7.91
CA ILE A 657 4.82 21.36 -7.92
C ILE A 657 4.17 21.16 -9.28
N GLY A 658 4.59 20.15 -10.03
CA GLY A 658 4.10 19.94 -11.38
C GLY A 658 4.51 18.61 -12.01
N ARG A 659 3.91 18.29 -13.15
CA ARG A 659 4.18 17.06 -13.90
C ARG A 659 5.32 17.30 -14.87
N LYS A 660 6.35 16.44 -14.85
CA LYS A 660 7.43 16.49 -15.84
C LYS A 660 6.91 16.01 -17.20
N VAL A 661 7.21 16.74 -18.26
CA VAL A 661 6.79 16.42 -19.63
C VAL A 661 8.01 16.29 -20.54
N SER A 662 7.86 15.54 -21.63
CA SER A 662 8.93 15.41 -22.61
C SER A 662 9.15 16.74 -23.35
N PRO A 663 10.40 17.03 -23.81
CA PRO A 663 10.67 18.21 -24.63
C PRO A 663 9.76 18.30 -25.88
N ALA A 664 9.46 17.15 -26.50
CA ALA A 664 8.57 17.07 -27.64
C ALA A 664 7.13 17.53 -27.30
N TRP A 665 6.60 17.10 -26.14
CA TRP A 665 5.30 17.57 -25.68
C TRP A 665 5.32 19.06 -25.34
N ALA A 666 6.37 19.54 -24.65
CA ALA A 666 6.55 20.94 -24.29
C ALA A 666 6.55 21.86 -25.53
N ALA A 667 7.29 21.50 -26.58
CA ALA A 667 7.27 22.24 -27.83
C ALA A 667 5.86 22.33 -28.40
N ASN A 668 5.14 21.19 -28.48
CA ASN A 668 3.79 21.14 -29.04
C ASN A 668 2.75 21.91 -28.21
N ALA A 669 2.81 21.84 -26.88
CA ALA A 669 1.89 22.54 -25.99
C ALA A 669 1.98 24.07 -26.10
N THR A 670 3.08 24.57 -26.67
CA THR A 670 3.33 26.00 -26.87
C THR A 670 2.97 26.49 -28.28
N THR A 671 2.62 25.59 -29.20
CA THR A 671 2.25 25.92 -30.57
C THR A 671 0.73 26.19 -30.66
N THR A 672 0.31 27.38 -30.24
CA THR A 672 -1.08 27.83 -30.37
C THR A 672 -1.35 28.33 -31.79
N SER A 673 -1.41 27.42 -32.77
CA SER A 673 -1.87 27.76 -34.12
C SER A 673 -2.85 26.69 -34.59
N THR A 674 -4.13 27.00 -34.57
CA THR A 674 -5.15 26.34 -35.39
C THR A 674 -4.78 26.52 -36.86
N THR A 675 -3.97 25.62 -37.38
CA THR A 675 -3.73 25.49 -38.82
C THR A 675 -5.00 24.94 -39.45
N THR A 676 -5.86 25.83 -39.95
CA THR A 676 -6.95 25.45 -40.85
C THR A 676 -6.34 24.91 -42.13
N LEU A 677 -6.26 23.59 -42.26
CA LEU A 677 -6.07 22.94 -43.56
C LEU A 677 -7.42 22.93 -44.29
N THR A 678 -7.41 23.28 -45.58
CA THR A 678 -8.58 23.02 -46.41
C THR A 678 -8.77 21.50 -46.56
N PRO A 679 -10.00 20.98 -46.73
CA PRO A 679 -10.22 19.54 -46.89
C PRO A 679 -9.44 18.91 -48.06
N ASP A 680 -9.20 19.67 -49.12
CA ASP A 680 -8.37 19.24 -50.26
C ASP A 680 -6.88 19.15 -49.89
N ASP A 681 -6.36 20.14 -49.17
CA ASP A 681 -4.98 20.09 -48.64
C ASP A 681 -4.84 18.94 -47.63
N ALA A 682 -5.87 18.69 -46.82
CA ALA A 682 -5.87 17.64 -45.81
C ALA A 682 -5.82 16.26 -46.46
N PHE A 683 -6.59 16.07 -47.54
CA PHE A 683 -6.57 14.86 -48.34
C PHE A 683 -5.19 14.64 -48.97
N MET A 684 -4.61 15.68 -49.58
CA MET A 684 -3.27 15.61 -50.20
C MET A 684 -2.18 15.30 -49.18
N ALA A 685 -2.20 15.94 -48.02
CA ALA A 685 -1.23 15.71 -46.94
C ALA A 685 -1.33 14.29 -46.36
N LEU A 686 -2.55 13.79 -46.15
CA LEU A 686 -2.78 12.41 -45.72
C LEU A 686 -2.35 11.40 -46.79
N MET A 687 -2.51 11.70 -48.07
CA MET A 687 -2.07 10.83 -49.16
C MET A 687 -0.55 10.81 -49.34
N ASP A 688 0.16 11.90 -49.07
CA ASP A 688 1.63 11.95 -49.01
C ASP A 688 2.18 11.09 -47.86
N GLY A 689 1.39 10.98 -46.79
CA GLY A 689 1.54 10.00 -45.71
C GLY A 689 2.65 10.27 -44.71
N ARG A 690 3.20 11.48 -44.75
CA ARG A 690 4.01 12.08 -43.69
C ARG A 690 3.15 12.79 -42.65
N THR A 691 1.87 13.02 -42.94
CA THR A 691 0.98 13.81 -42.08
C THR A 691 -0.02 12.95 -41.32
N ILE A 692 -0.24 13.30 -40.05
CA ILE A 692 -1.29 12.79 -39.16
C ILE A 692 -2.17 13.98 -38.77
N LEU A 693 -3.48 13.83 -38.84
CA LEU A 693 -4.42 14.86 -38.37
C LEU A 693 -5.12 14.35 -37.12
N ASP A 694 -4.89 15.00 -35.99
CA ASP A 694 -5.63 14.81 -34.75
C ASP A 694 -6.85 15.74 -34.79
N LEU A 695 -8.03 15.16 -34.59
CA LEU A 695 -9.31 15.82 -34.66
C LEU A 695 -9.97 15.84 -33.27
N ALA A 696 -10.95 16.72 -33.11
CA ALA A 696 -11.76 16.79 -31.90
C ALA A 696 -12.37 15.43 -31.51
N GLU A 697 -12.64 15.26 -30.21
CA GLU A 697 -13.15 14.02 -29.60
C GLU A 697 -12.17 12.81 -29.71
N GLY A 698 -10.86 13.07 -29.87
CA GLY A 698 -9.82 12.03 -29.85
C GLY A 698 -9.74 11.19 -31.13
N LEU A 699 -10.35 11.67 -32.21
CA LEU A 699 -10.29 11.05 -33.52
C LEU A 699 -8.96 11.37 -34.21
N GLN A 700 -8.41 10.43 -34.98
CA GLN A 700 -7.15 10.64 -35.70
C GLN A 700 -7.23 10.07 -37.12
N LEU A 701 -6.83 10.88 -38.11
CA LEU A 701 -6.66 10.49 -39.51
C LEU A 701 -5.18 10.30 -39.84
N ARG A 702 -4.86 9.20 -40.53
CA ARG A 702 -3.50 8.92 -41.00
C ARG A 702 -3.49 8.02 -42.23
N ARG A 703 -2.38 7.99 -42.96
CA ARG A 703 -2.14 6.98 -44.00
C ARG A 703 -1.76 5.63 -43.39
N ALA A 704 -2.53 4.60 -43.70
CA ALA A 704 -2.23 3.22 -43.35
C ALA A 704 -2.06 2.37 -44.61
N ARG A 705 -1.10 1.44 -44.60
CA ARG A 705 -0.97 0.44 -45.65
C ARG A 705 -1.76 -0.80 -45.24
N VAL A 706 -2.76 -1.17 -46.03
CA VAL A 706 -3.68 -2.27 -45.75
C VAL A 706 -3.83 -3.12 -47.01
N MET A 707 -3.55 -4.42 -46.92
CA MET A 707 -3.61 -5.36 -48.04
C MET A 707 -2.87 -4.88 -49.30
N GLY A 708 -1.69 -4.28 -49.11
CA GLY A 708 -0.85 -3.79 -50.20
C GLY A 708 -1.14 -2.37 -50.69
N ALA A 709 -2.32 -1.80 -50.37
CA ALA A 709 -2.74 -0.46 -50.81
C ALA A 709 -2.61 0.60 -49.71
N ASN A 710 -2.34 1.85 -50.11
CA ASN A 710 -2.38 3.01 -49.21
C ASN A 710 -3.81 3.49 -49.03
N ARG A 711 -4.25 3.62 -47.78
CA ARG A 711 -5.59 4.08 -47.40
C ARG A 711 -5.49 5.16 -46.32
N ILE A 712 -6.50 6.01 -46.24
CA ILE A 712 -6.65 6.98 -45.14
C ILE A 712 -7.52 6.31 -44.07
N GLU A 713 -6.94 6.02 -42.91
CA GLU A 713 -7.61 5.38 -41.78
C GLU A 713 -8.06 6.42 -40.76
N LEU A 714 -9.30 6.28 -40.28
CA LEU A 714 -9.81 6.97 -39.11
C LEU A 714 -9.72 6.04 -37.88
N SER A 715 -9.09 6.54 -36.82
CA SER A 715 -8.95 5.86 -35.52
C SER A 715 -9.51 6.72 -34.38
N GLY A 716 -9.78 6.10 -33.23
CA GLY A 716 -10.36 6.79 -32.06
C GLY A 716 -11.90 6.80 -31.99
N PHE A 717 -12.60 6.26 -32.98
CA PHE A 717 -14.06 6.26 -33.03
C PHE A 717 -14.70 5.24 -32.05
N THR A 718 -15.87 5.57 -31.50
CA THR A 718 -16.67 4.68 -30.65
C THR A 718 -17.72 3.91 -31.47
N ASP A 719 -18.35 2.90 -30.86
CA ASP A 719 -19.44 2.14 -31.47
C ASP A 719 -20.63 3.01 -31.87
N THR A 720 -20.97 4.01 -31.05
CA THR A 720 -22.05 4.99 -31.30
C THR A 720 -21.79 5.92 -32.49
N MET A 721 -20.53 6.10 -32.91
CA MET A 721 -20.16 6.93 -34.08
C MET A 721 -20.29 6.17 -35.41
N ARG A 722 -20.34 4.84 -35.39
CA ARG A 722 -20.22 3.97 -36.58
C ARG A 722 -21.23 4.26 -37.68
N GLU A 723 -22.51 4.33 -37.32
CA GLU A 723 -23.60 4.53 -38.30
C GLU A 723 -23.47 5.90 -38.98
N ARG A 724 -23.11 6.93 -38.20
CA ARG A 724 -22.92 8.30 -38.72
C ARG A 724 -21.70 8.40 -39.63
N LEU A 725 -20.57 7.84 -39.23
CA LEU A 725 -19.35 7.83 -40.05
C LEU A 725 -19.59 7.10 -41.38
N SER A 726 -20.36 6.00 -41.35
CA SER A 726 -20.77 5.28 -42.56
C SER A 726 -21.70 6.14 -43.44
N ALA A 727 -22.65 6.88 -42.83
CA ALA A 727 -23.51 7.82 -43.55
C ALA A 727 -22.76 9.02 -44.15
N TYR A 728 -21.61 9.40 -43.57
CA TYR A 728 -20.74 10.43 -44.14
C TYR A 728 -19.96 9.95 -45.37
N GLY A 729 -19.86 8.63 -45.57
CA GLY A 729 -19.21 7.99 -46.71
C GLY A 729 -17.92 7.24 -46.37
N LEU A 730 -17.61 7.05 -45.07
CA LEU A 730 -16.53 6.15 -44.67
C LEU A 730 -16.97 4.70 -44.88
N PHE A 731 -16.05 3.86 -45.35
CA PHE A 731 -16.27 2.43 -45.44
C PHE A 731 -15.46 1.71 -44.36
N HIS A 732 -15.87 0.51 -43.99
CA HIS A 732 -15.26 -0.25 -42.91
C HIS A 732 -14.99 -1.70 -43.30
N GLU A 733 -13.92 -2.26 -42.76
CA GLU A 733 -13.52 -3.65 -42.93
C GLU A 733 -13.11 -4.23 -41.57
N ILE A 734 -13.25 -5.55 -41.40
CA ILE A 734 -12.75 -6.27 -40.20
C ILE A 734 -11.40 -6.86 -40.54
N ILE A 735 -10.34 -6.39 -39.89
CA ILE A 735 -8.95 -6.85 -40.11
C ILE A 735 -8.36 -7.26 -38.77
N SER A 736 -7.86 -8.50 -38.67
CA SER A 736 -7.35 -9.08 -37.41
C SER A 736 -8.32 -8.90 -36.24
N TRP A 737 -9.59 -9.25 -36.46
CA TRP A 737 -10.69 -9.15 -35.48
C TRP A 737 -11.04 -7.73 -34.99
N LYS A 738 -10.50 -6.68 -35.62
CA LYS A 738 -10.81 -5.28 -35.30
C LYS A 738 -11.50 -4.60 -36.47
N LEU A 739 -12.61 -3.90 -36.20
CA LEU A 739 -13.25 -3.02 -37.18
C LEU A 739 -12.37 -1.79 -37.41
N ARG A 740 -12.06 -1.50 -38.68
CA ARG A 740 -11.27 -0.33 -39.10
C ARG A 740 -12.10 0.49 -40.09
N MET A 741 -12.07 1.81 -39.95
CA MET A 741 -12.79 2.74 -40.82
C MET A 741 -11.83 3.52 -41.71
N PHE A 742 -12.23 3.73 -42.96
CA PHE A 742 -11.41 4.37 -43.97
C PHE A 742 -12.19 5.44 -44.74
N VAL A 743 -11.49 6.51 -45.08
CA VAL A 743 -11.95 7.51 -46.04
C VAL A 743 -11.66 6.99 -47.46
N PRO A 744 -12.62 7.08 -48.41
CA PRO A 744 -12.36 6.76 -49.82
C PRO A 744 -11.15 7.51 -50.36
N VAL A 745 -10.34 6.86 -51.18
CA VAL A 745 -9.15 7.47 -51.82
C VAL A 745 -9.42 7.95 -53.25
N ASP A 746 -10.69 7.88 -53.68
CA ASP A 746 -11.17 8.38 -54.97
C ASP A 746 -11.68 9.83 -54.86
N ALA A 747 -12.37 10.32 -55.88
CA ALA A 747 -12.95 11.66 -55.90
C ALA A 747 -13.95 11.94 -54.76
N ASN A 748 -14.43 10.92 -54.05
CA ASN A 748 -15.32 11.10 -52.90
C ASN A 748 -14.55 11.38 -51.59
N GLY A 749 -13.25 11.10 -51.54
CA GLY A 749 -12.41 11.28 -50.35
C GLY A 749 -12.44 12.69 -49.76
N PRO A 750 -12.16 13.74 -50.55
CA PRO A 750 -12.26 15.13 -50.09
C PRO A 750 -13.67 15.50 -49.61
N ILE A 751 -14.73 15.00 -50.26
CA ILE A 751 -16.13 15.26 -49.88
C ILE A 751 -16.45 14.66 -48.51
N VAL A 752 -15.93 13.45 -48.23
CA VAL A 752 -16.06 12.81 -46.92
C VAL A 752 -15.28 13.58 -45.85
N LEU A 753 -14.08 14.06 -46.19
CA LEU A 753 -13.27 14.88 -45.27
C LEU A 753 -13.94 16.21 -44.95
N VAL A 754 -14.62 16.88 -45.89
CA VAL A 754 -15.39 18.11 -45.59
C VAL A 754 -16.37 17.86 -44.44
N LYS A 755 -17.23 16.83 -44.56
CA LYS A 755 -18.23 16.49 -43.53
C LYS A 755 -17.60 16.12 -42.19
N LEU A 756 -16.44 15.45 -42.24
CA LEU A 756 -15.74 14.97 -41.07
C LEU A 756 -15.03 16.13 -40.34
N LEU A 757 -14.38 17.03 -41.08
CA LEU A 757 -13.68 18.20 -40.53
C LEU A 757 -14.64 19.33 -40.10
N GLU A 758 -15.82 19.44 -40.70
CA GLU A 758 -16.88 20.34 -40.23
C GLU A 758 -17.40 19.95 -38.84
N ARG A 759 -17.48 18.64 -38.57
CA ARG A 759 -18.00 18.12 -37.30
C ARG A 759 -16.91 17.95 -36.25
N TRP A 760 -15.75 17.45 -36.65
CA TRP A 760 -14.58 17.23 -35.81
C TRP A 760 -13.41 18.03 -36.40
N PRO A 761 -13.28 19.32 -36.02
CA PRO A 761 -12.22 20.17 -36.55
C PRO A 761 -10.84 19.62 -36.20
N VAL A 762 -9.84 19.95 -37.04
CA VAL A 762 -8.44 19.59 -36.80
C VAL A 762 -7.95 20.35 -35.56
N GLU A 763 -7.54 19.62 -34.53
CA GLU A 763 -6.92 20.16 -33.33
C GLU A 763 -5.40 20.21 -33.44
N ARG A 764 -4.80 19.25 -34.15
CA ARG A 764 -3.34 19.15 -34.33
C ARG A 764 -2.97 18.48 -35.65
N ILE A 765 -1.89 18.96 -36.26
CA ILE A 765 -1.24 18.32 -37.40
C ILE A 765 0.09 17.77 -36.88
N GLY A 766 0.26 16.46 -36.93
CA GLY A 766 1.51 15.78 -36.60
C GLY A 766 2.24 15.34 -37.86
N GLU A 767 3.56 15.23 -37.77
CA GLU A 767 4.35 14.47 -38.74
C GLU A 767 4.58 13.04 -38.23
N ARG A 768 4.57 12.09 -39.16
CA ARG A 768 4.94 10.71 -38.91
C ARG A 768 6.47 10.61 -38.93
N GLU A 769 7.09 10.35 -37.78
CA GLU A 769 8.50 9.94 -37.76
C GLU A 769 8.69 8.74 -38.68
N ALA A 770 9.72 8.82 -39.54
CA ALA A 770 10.12 7.70 -40.37
C ALA A 770 10.52 6.54 -39.44
N ALA A 771 9.84 5.40 -39.59
CA ALA A 771 10.14 4.18 -38.85
C ALA A 771 11.54 3.65 -39.17
#